data_AF-A0A8D3DNK0-F1
#
_entry.id   AF-A0A8D3DNK0-F1
#
_cell.length_a   1.000
_cell.length_b   1.000
_cell.length_c   1.000
_cell.angle_alpha   90.00
_cell.angle_beta   90.00
_cell.angle_gamma   90.00
#
_symmetry.space_group_name_H-M   'P 1'
#
loop_
_entity.id
_entity.type
_entity.pdbx_description
1 polymer ?
#
loop_
_entity_poly.entity_id
_entity_poly.type
_entity_poly.pdbx_seq_one_letter_code
_entity_poly.pdbx_strand_id
1 'polypeptide(L)'
;SYGCNLTNPNRPKYWRTVKHNNPVFRATVDAIQGGRAVLCLYGYSNQQADGLSFPDDVTDPDVGRVAAVTLEVMSLRMELEMLIKGEQPQPNDGVLFCFVLYSVSENCTICGIFRISAHCLTCLQGLCSECDRLYHSYPDRANHRRTAVTSSSSSSSSSSSKNRSSSSTWSCLHCTKVNSIQDVLCEECERPRLESISSKADESQPATITEWQCKSCTMVNAASSILCEVCDRPRLAISHSHMFSRSLSLSLQWVCQFCTYLNYSPATVCDMCDLARPEPPPLPVKLRPPSPVRRVPALAIKPKEPAPEDLDSWRQRLMKEEGLKLIQLIRDGEKKGVSPEEVYTSMRVAGDSSILPCKWLKTELPLLLDQIRMLVATSPLQAEAKQAWLTAGGDTERAARQALRDRVTKVKELCARGFRDEARCHEVLRQSGGEVRGALALLQRPLLEPFHNRIWSEKAEPPVDIHHPDKHRVCRRLLAVYDLPSWGRCELALSLLLEHSAPYALEDVVQAVRESHDREFIKRVLAKECPICLSVFPHSKMQSLTSCQCSVCCGCFQQHFTIAVRDKHIRDMVCPVCWEPNINDPEHLNSYFSTLDIQLRECLEPEVYELFHKKLTEQALIKDPKFLWCCHCSYGFIYDGDQLKVTCFQCLNSFCAQCKKPWESQHAGLSCEQYQSWKRENDPEYQKQGLAGYLRDNGITCPNCRFQYALSKGGCMHFCCSQCRYQFCSGCNNPFHTTCAVDECSVSGLHAHHPRDCLFYLRDWEPSRLQALLQACLCGVIEQKDEGGQQPDSACGAQTQNGHAGLCEKHYREYLVSLINSHSIDPAPLYSSNELLLACKRYKVDDTRRDGEDGFTYYSSLLEVCVIDWLK
;
A
#
# COMPACT_ATOMS: atom_id res chain seq x y z
N SER A 1 -12.37 6.09 -13.17
CA SER A 1 -12.14 4.99 -14.11
C SER A 1 -10.65 4.82 -14.38
N TYR A 2 -9.97 5.74 -15.10
CA TYR A 2 -8.52 5.64 -15.35
C TYR A 2 -7.67 5.56 -14.08
N GLY A 3 -7.87 6.48 -13.13
CA GLY A 3 -7.18 6.43 -11.82
C GLY A 3 -7.42 5.12 -11.05
N CYS A 4 -8.67 4.69 -10.92
CA CYS A 4 -9.04 3.41 -10.28
C CYS A 4 -8.42 2.17 -10.96
N ASN A 5 -8.21 2.21 -12.27
CA ASN A 5 -7.55 1.12 -13.00
C ASN A 5 -6.04 1.09 -12.74
N LEU A 6 -5.41 2.24 -12.52
CA LEU A 6 -3.99 2.36 -12.23
C LEU A 6 -3.65 1.99 -10.78
N THR A 7 -4.57 2.21 -9.84
CA THR A 7 -4.44 1.77 -8.44
C THR A 7 -4.76 0.28 -8.24
N ASN A 8 -5.34 -0.41 -9.24
CA ASN A 8 -5.68 -1.82 -9.14
C ASN A 8 -4.43 -2.70 -9.36
N PRO A 9 -4.14 -3.70 -8.50
CA PRO A 9 -3.03 -4.64 -8.72
C PRO A 9 -3.17 -5.47 -10.01
N ASN A 10 -4.41 -5.68 -10.51
CA ASN A 10 -4.69 -6.37 -11.77
C ASN A 10 -5.03 -5.37 -12.89
N ARG A 11 -4.05 -4.56 -13.30
CA ARG A 11 -4.26 -3.49 -14.30
C ARG A 11 -4.64 -4.05 -15.68
N PRO A 12 -5.48 -3.35 -16.46
CA PRO A 12 -5.79 -3.72 -17.84
C PRO A 12 -4.54 -3.80 -18.72
N LYS A 13 -4.44 -4.78 -19.65
CA LYS A 13 -3.24 -5.00 -20.49
C LYS A 13 -2.71 -3.77 -21.25
N TYR A 14 -3.58 -2.80 -21.55
CA TYR A 14 -3.23 -1.58 -22.30
C TYR A 14 -3.27 -0.31 -21.43
N TRP A 15 -3.02 -0.43 -20.13
CA TRP A 15 -3.09 0.71 -19.19
C TRP A 15 -2.08 1.82 -19.52
N ARG A 16 -0.97 1.52 -20.20
CA ARG A 16 0.11 2.48 -20.47
C ARG A 16 -0.22 3.54 -21.53
N THR A 17 -1.31 3.37 -22.29
CA THR A 17 -1.63 4.26 -23.42
C THR A 17 -3.11 4.64 -23.43
N VAL A 18 -3.39 5.91 -23.70
CA VAL A 18 -4.72 6.48 -23.89
C VAL A 18 -4.80 7.07 -25.29
N LYS A 19 -5.75 6.58 -26.10
CA LYS A 19 -5.92 7.04 -27.49
C LYS A 19 -7.03 8.10 -27.61
N HIS A 20 -6.75 9.22 -28.26
CA HIS A 20 -7.71 10.33 -28.42
C HIS A 20 -8.85 10.00 -29.39
N ASN A 21 -8.60 9.13 -30.37
CA ASN A 21 -9.63 8.65 -31.29
C ASN A 21 -10.65 7.68 -30.67
N ASN A 22 -10.47 7.27 -29.42
CA ASN A 22 -11.45 6.43 -28.74
C ASN A 22 -12.76 7.22 -28.50
N PRO A 23 -13.93 6.75 -29.00
CA PRO A 23 -15.21 7.44 -28.84
C PRO A 23 -15.59 7.69 -27.37
N VAL A 24 -15.24 6.75 -26.49
CA VAL A 24 -15.49 6.86 -25.04
C VAL A 24 -14.62 7.96 -24.46
N PHE A 25 -13.35 8.06 -24.86
CA PHE A 25 -12.45 9.12 -24.43
C PHE A 25 -12.96 10.50 -24.84
N ARG A 26 -13.35 10.67 -26.11
CA ARG A 26 -13.92 11.92 -26.63
C ARG A 26 -15.16 12.36 -25.86
N ALA A 27 -16.07 11.43 -25.56
CA ALA A 27 -17.32 11.73 -24.89
C ALA A 27 -17.16 12.01 -23.38
N THR A 28 -16.09 11.52 -22.73
CA THR A 28 -15.99 11.52 -21.25
C THR A 28 -14.82 12.32 -20.70
N VAL A 29 -13.64 12.26 -21.31
CA VAL A 29 -12.44 12.95 -20.82
C VAL A 29 -12.20 14.24 -21.60
N ASP A 30 -12.33 14.18 -22.92
CA ASP A 30 -12.10 15.30 -23.83
C ASP A 30 -13.24 16.33 -23.82
N ALA A 31 -14.43 15.90 -23.42
CA ALA A 31 -15.56 16.77 -23.15
C ALA A 31 -15.35 17.67 -21.91
N ILE A 32 -14.33 17.40 -21.09
CA ILE A 32 -14.02 18.14 -19.86
C ILE A 32 -12.77 18.99 -20.07
N GLN A 33 -12.90 20.31 -19.96
CA GLN A 33 -11.76 21.23 -20.03
C GLN A 33 -10.75 20.89 -18.92
N GLY A 34 -9.50 20.60 -19.30
CA GLY A 34 -8.45 20.16 -18.38
C GLY A 34 -8.38 18.65 -18.14
N GLY A 35 -9.30 17.84 -18.69
CA GLY A 35 -9.30 16.37 -18.52
C GLY A 35 -8.01 15.69 -18.99
N ARG A 36 -7.38 16.22 -20.05
CA ARG A 36 -6.05 15.76 -20.50
C ARG A 36 -4.93 16.08 -19.51
N ALA A 37 -4.98 17.24 -18.86
CA ALA A 37 -3.99 17.63 -17.85
C ALA A 37 -4.08 16.72 -16.60
N VAL A 38 -5.29 16.30 -16.22
CA VAL A 38 -5.50 15.31 -15.15
C VAL A 38 -4.85 13.96 -15.49
N LEU A 39 -4.87 13.54 -16.76
CA LEU A 39 -4.15 12.33 -17.18
C LEU A 39 -2.63 12.48 -17.04
N CYS A 40 -2.08 13.67 -17.33
CA CYS A 40 -0.67 13.94 -17.08
C CYS A 40 -0.32 13.86 -15.58
N LEU A 41 -1.23 14.27 -14.68
CA LEU A 41 -1.04 14.13 -13.23
C LEU A 41 -1.03 12.67 -12.76
N TYR A 42 -1.72 11.76 -13.46
CA TYR A 42 -1.62 10.31 -13.24
C TYR A 42 -0.33 9.68 -13.78
N GLY A 43 0.46 10.42 -14.57
CA GLY A 43 1.72 9.95 -15.15
C GLY A 43 1.71 9.73 -16.67
N TYR A 44 0.60 10.01 -17.37
CA TYR A 44 0.56 9.99 -18.84
C TYR A 44 1.19 11.27 -19.42
N SER A 45 2.52 11.36 -19.36
CA SER A 45 3.29 12.55 -19.74
C SER A 45 3.88 12.52 -21.14
N ASN A 46 4.01 11.35 -21.78
CA ASN A 46 4.55 11.25 -23.13
C ASN A 46 3.45 11.50 -24.17
N GLN A 47 3.68 12.47 -25.06
CA GLN A 47 2.68 12.92 -26.03
C GLN A 47 2.83 12.14 -27.34
N GLN A 48 1.76 11.47 -27.76
CA GLN A 48 1.71 10.69 -29.00
C GLN A 48 0.79 11.37 -30.03
N ALA A 49 0.98 11.05 -31.31
CA ALA A 49 0.21 11.64 -32.41
C ALA A 49 -1.33 11.46 -32.27
N ASP A 50 -1.76 10.36 -31.62
CA ASP A 50 -3.17 10.06 -31.35
C ASP A 50 -3.40 9.69 -29.87
N GLY A 51 -2.70 10.34 -28.92
CA GLY A 51 -2.89 9.98 -27.51
C GLY A 51 -1.86 10.51 -26.53
N LEU A 52 -1.94 9.97 -25.31
CA LEU A 52 -0.95 10.11 -24.26
C LEU A 52 -0.49 8.73 -23.80
N SER A 53 0.78 8.58 -23.44
CA SER A 53 1.30 7.35 -22.83
C SER A 53 2.16 7.65 -21.62
N PHE A 54 2.37 6.62 -20.80
CA PHE A 54 3.44 6.64 -19.82
C PHE A 54 4.81 6.72 -20.54
N PRO A 55 5.82 7.35 -19.92
CA PRO A 55 7.21 7.26 -20.35
C PRO A 55 7.70 5.80 -20.37
N ASP A 56 8.63 5.49 -21.29
CA ASP A 56 9.12 4.12 -21.49
C ASP A 56 9.97 3.62 -20.31
N ASP A 57 10.58 4.54 -19.56
CA ASP A 57 11.40 4.30 -18.37
C ASP A 57 10.59 3.99 -17.10
N VAL A 58 9.29 4.31 -17.09
CA VAL A 58 8.42 4.10 -15.92
C VAL A 58 7.75 2.73 -16.02
N THR A 59 8.19 1.72 -15.27
CA THR A 59 7.59 0.37 -15.31
C THR A 59 6.22 0.30 -14.65
N ASP A 60 6.03 1.03 -13.56
CA ASP A 60 4.80 1.08 -12.76
C ASP A 60 4.38 2.53 -12.48
N PRO A 61 3.07 2.84 -12.44
CA PRO A 61 2.59 4.13 -12.01
C PRO A 61 2.83 4.32 -10.52
N ASP A 62 3.08 5.57 -10.12
CA ASP A 62 3.12 5.96 -8.71
C ASP A 62 1.70 5.85 -8.12
N VAL A 63 1.44 4.72 -7.45
CA VAL A 63 0.12 4.38 -6.91
C VAL A 63 -0.34 5.41 -5.88
N GLY A 64 0.57 5.96 -5.07
CA GLY A 64 0.25 6.96 -4.05
C GLY A 64 -0.22 8.26 -4.69
N ARG A 65 0.52 8.76 -5.68
CA ARG A 65 0.14 9.96 -6.44
C ARG A 65 -1.16 9.75 -7.23
N VAL A 66 -1.31 8.60 -7.88
CA VAL A 66 -2.54 8.29 -8.63
C VAL A 66 -3.75 8.22 -7.70
N ALA A 67 -3.62 7.60 -6.53
CA ALA A 67 -4.72 7.51 -5.56
C ALA A 67 -5.14 8.89 -5.06
N ALA A 68 -4.18 9.76 -4.71
CA ALA A 68 -4.44 11.14 -4.27
C ALA A 68 -5.20 11.95 -5.33
N VAL A 69 -4.71 11.95 -6.58
CA VAL A 69 -5.38 12.67 -7.68
C VAL A 69 -6.76 12.06 -7.99
N THR A 70 -6.89 10.73 -7.89
CA THR A 70 -8.17 10.03 -8.15
C THR A 70 -9.23 10.41 -7.12
N LEU A 71 -8.84 10.47 -5.84
CA LEU A 71 -9.71 10.88 -4.76
C LEU A 71 -10.21 12.33 -4.95
N GLU A 72 -9.35 13.25 -5.35
CA GLU A 72 -9.73 14.65 -5.61
C GLU A 72 -10.71 14.74 -6.79
N VAL A 73 -10.48 13.99 -7.86
CA VAL A 73 -11.41 13.93 -9.01
C VAL A 73 -12.76 13.31 -8.62
N MET A 74 -12.76 12.28 -7.76
CA MET A 74 -13.99 11.67 -7.25
C MET A 74 -14.74 12.60 -6.30
N SER A 75 -14.02 13.35 -5.47
CA SER A 75 -14.60 14.37 -4.57
C SER A 75 -15.20 15.51 -5.36
N LEU A 76 -14.50 16.03 -6.39
CA LEU A 76 -15.03 17.01 -7.33
C LEU A 76 -16.32 16.50 -8.00
N ARG A 77 -16.33 15.25 -8.47
CA ARG A 77 -17.52 14.67 -9.08
C ARG A 77 -18.69 14.63 -8.09
N MET A 78 -18.44 14.23 -6.85
CA MET A 78 -19.47 14.20 -5.81
C MET A 78 -19.99 15.60 -5.49
N GLU A 79 -19.10 16.58 -5.33
CA GLU A 79 -19.44 17.99 -5.10
C GLU A 79 -20.24 18.58 -6.26
N LEU A 80 -19.85 18.29 -7.50
CA LEU A 80 -20.60 18.66 -8.70
C LEU A 80 -21.97 18.00 -8.75
N GLU A 81 -22.08 16.72 -8.41
CA GLU A 81 -23.36 16.01 -8.36
C GLU A 81 -24.29 16.61 -7.29
N MET A 82 -23.76 17.01 -6.14
CA MET A 82 -24.52 17.74 -5.09
C MET A 82 -24.97 19.13 -5.59
N LEU A 83 -24.09 19.86 -6.27
CA LEU A 83 -24.41 21.16 -6.89
C LEU A 83 -25.47 21.04 -8.00
N ILE A 84 -25.39 20.00 -8.84
CA ILE A 84 -26.33 19.75 -9.94
C ILE A 84 -27.71 19.33 -9.40
N LYS A 85 -27.76 18.61 -8.29
CA LYS A 85 -29.00 18.20 -7.61
C LYS A 85 -29.66 19.32 -6.80
N GLY A 86 -29.05 20.51 -6.73
CA GLY A 86 -29.60 21.66 -5.99
C GLY A 86 -29.49 21.50 -4.47
N GLU A 87 -28.70 20.55 -3.98
CA GLU A 87 -28.43 20.34 -2.55
C GLU A 87 -27.22 21.20 -2.15
N GLN A 88 -27.36 22.53 -2.21
CA GLN A 88 -26.46 23.37 -1.42
C GLN A 88 -26.96 23.43 0.02
N PRO A 89 -26.08 23.23 1.02
CA PRO A 89 -26.36 23.63 2.38
C PRO A 89 -26.40 25.16 2.42
N GLN A 90 -27.54 25.72 2.85
CA GLN A 90 -27.56 27.06 3.42
C GLN A 90 -26.60 27.08 4.63
N PRO A 91 -25.80 28.14 4.83
CA PRO A 91 -24.80 28.19 5.89
C PRO A 91 -25.37 28.31 7.31
N ASN A 92 -26.69 28.43 7.47
CA ASN A 92 -27.37 28.40 8.76
C ASN A 92 -28.66 27.60 8.59
N ASP A 93 -28.61 26.32 8.92
CA ASP A 93 -29.60 25.64 9.74
C ASP A 93 -29.24 24.15 9.77
N GLY A 94 -28.72 23.74 10.93
CA GLY A 94 -28.57 22.34 11.27
C GLY A 94 -29.94 21.68 11.37
N VAL A 95 -29.94 20.36 11.23
CA VAL A 95 -31.12 19.46 11.28
C VAL A 95 -31.83 19.34 9.93
N LEU A 96 -31.41 18.36 9.12
CA LEU A 96 -32.22 17.19 8.75
C LEU A 96 -31.54 16.37 7.63
N PHE A 97 -30.66 15.41 7.94
CA PHE A 97 -30.24 14.40 6.95
C PHE A 97 -29.94 13.03 7.58
N CYS A 98 -30.76 12.64 8.57
CA CYS A 98 -30.70 11.31 9.16
C CYS A 98 -31.67 10.30 8.50
N PHE A 99 -32.26 10.58 7.33
CA PHE A 99 -33.25 9.66 6.74
C PHE A 99 -33.31 9.55 5.19
N VAL A 100 -32.40 10.14 4.42
CA VAL A 100 -32.43 10.02 2.95
C VAL A 100 -31.12 9.42 2.41
N LEU A 101 -30.81 8.20 2.85
CA LEU A 101 -29.93 7.27 2.12
C LEU A 101 -30.76 6.07 1.65
N TYR A 102 -31.86 6.32 0.95
CA TYR A 102 -32.53 5.30 0.15
C TYR A 102 -33.22 5.97 -1.04
N SER A 103 -33.04 5.33 -2.22
CA SER A 103 -33.70 5.61 -3.51
C SER A 103 -32.98 6.68 -4.38
N VAL A 104 -32.62 6.48 -5.66
CA VAL A 104 -32.81 5.36 -6.59
C VAL A 104 -31.69 5.43 -7.66
N SER A 105 -30.74 4.49 -7.65
CA SER A 105 -30.22 4.00 -8.95
C SER A 105 -31.09 2.81 -9.29
N GLU A 106 -31.88 2.90 -10.37
CA GLU A 106 -32.66 1.74 -10.82
C GLU A 106 -31.75 0.66 -11.41
N ASN A 107 -30.48 0.99 -11.66
CA ASN A 107 -29.53 0.16 -12.38
C ASN A 107 -28.54 -0.54 -11.45
N CYS A 108 -28.14 -1.73 -11.86
CA CYS A 108 -27.21 -2.65 -11.22
C CYS A 108 -25.92 -1.95 -10.81
N THR A 109 -25.50 -2.20 -9.58
CA THR A 109 -24.30 -1.61 -8.97
C THR A 109 -23.01 -2.04 -9.67
N ILE A 110 -23.00 -3.23 -10.29
CA ILE A 110 -21.81 -3.77 -10.97
C ILE A 110 -21.73 -3.29 -12.42
N CYS A 111 -22.79 -3.47 -13.21
CA CYS A 111 -22.74 -3.16 -14.64
C CYS A 111 -23.27 -1.75 -14.99
N GLY A 112 -24.08 -1.12 -14.13
CA GLY A 112 -24.69 0.19 -14.38
C GLY A 112 -25.74 0.22 -15.51
N ILE A 113 -25.94 -0.91 -16.20
CA ILE A 113 -26.70 -1.00 -17.46
C ILE A 113 -28.11 -1.56 -17.25
N PHE A 114 -28.24 -2.66 -16.49
CA PHE A 114 -29.52 -3.37 -16.31
C PHE A 114 -30.15 -3.05 -14.98
N ARG A 115 -31.49 -3.08 -14.89
CA ARG A 115 -32.18 -2.80 -13.63
C ARG A 115 -31.84 -3.80 -12.52
N ILE A 116 -31.89 -3.32 -11.28
CA ILE A 116 -31.67 -4.13 -10.09
C ILE A 116 -32.80 -5.15 -9.97
N SER A 117 -32.45 -6.44 -9.92
CA SER A 117 -33.38 -7.55 -9.73
C SER A 117 -33.28 -8.18 -8.34
N ALA A 118 -32.12 -8.07 -7.68
CA ALA A 118 -31.90 -8.60 -6.35
C ALA A 118 -31.00 -7.67 -5.52
N HIS A 119 -31.31 -7.56 -4.23
CA HIS A 119 -30.45 -6.90 -3.26
C HIS A 119 -29.75 -7.97 -2.41
N CYS A 120 -28.43 -7.91 -2.38
CA CYS A 120 -27.65 -8.71 -1.45
C CYS A 120 -27.48 -7.90 -0.15
N LEU A 121 -28.14 -8.33 0.92
CA LEU A 121 -28.11 -7.65 2.22
C LEU A 121 -26.76 -7.80 2.92
N THR A 122 -25.99 -8.83 2.55
CA THR A 122 -24.64 -9.07 3.07
C THR A 122 -23.60 -8.20 2.34
N CYS A 123 -23.74 -8.00 1.03
CA CYS A 123 -22.85 -7.14 0.24
C CYS A 123 -23.30 -5.67 0.19
N LEU A 124 -24.52 -5.37 0.64
CA LEU A 124 -25.17 -4.06 0.55
C LEU A 124 -25.22 -3.50 -0.89
N GLN A 125 -25.52 -4.35 -1.87
CA GLN A 125 -25.57 -3.98 -3.30
C GLN A 125 -26.85 -4.44 -3.99
N GLY A 126 -27.34 -3.62 -4.93
CA GLY A 126 -28.42 -3.99 -5.85
C GLY A 126 -27.85 -4.45 -7.19
N LEU A 127 -28.13 -5.69 -7.59
CA LEU A 127 -27.56 -6.32 -8.78
C LEU A 127 -28.66 -6.72 -9.77
N CYS A 128 -28.38 -6.65 -11.07
CA CYS A 128 -29.20 -7.31 -12.08
C CYS A 128 -29.01 -8.83 -12.03
N SER A 129 -29.89 -9.58 -12.65
CA SER A 129 -29.96 -11.05 -12.50
C SER A 129 -28.66 -11.74 -12.90
N GLU A 130 -28.02 -11.27 -13.98
CA GLU A 130 -26.77 -11.86 -14.47
C GLU A 130 -25.58 -11.51 -13.58
N CYS A 131 -25.49 -10.26 -13.12
CA CYS A 131 -24.45 -9.84 -12.19
C CYS A 131 -24.62 -10.49 -10.82
N ASP A 132 -25.85 -10.68 -10.33
CA ASP A 132 -26.13 -11.39 -9.09
C ASP A 132 -25.68 -12.85 -9.16
N ARG A 133 -26.02 -13.54 -10.26
CA ARG A 133 -25.65 -14.94 -10.51
C ARG A 133 -24.14 -15.13 -10.60
N LEU A 134 -23.45 -14.28 -11.35
CA LEU A 134 -21.99 -14.37 -11.54
C LEU A 134 -21.20 -13.94 -10.30
N TYR A 135 -21.70 -12.96 -9.56
CA TYR A 135 -21.02 -12.47 -8.35
C TYR A 135 -21.17 -13.43 -7.17
N HIS A 136 -22.30 -14.15 -7.10
CA HIS A 136 -22.59 -15.12 -6.04
C HIS A 136 -22.40 -16.58 -6.47
N SER A 137 -21.85 -16.86 -7.65
CA SER A 137 -21.43 -18.22 -8.03
C SER A 137 -20.12 -18.66 -7.35
N TYR A 138 -19.42 -17.73 -6.68
CA TYR A 138 -18.20 -18.02 -5.94
C TYR A 138 -18.52 -18.61 -4.54
N PRO A 139 -17.82 -19.67 -4.08
CA PRO A 139 -18.17 -20.42 -2.86
C PRO A 139 -18.35 -19.56 -1.60
N ASP A 140 -17.46 -18.60 -1.37
CA ASP A 140 -17.50 -17.74 -0.17
C ASP A 140 -18.69 -16.78 -0.13
N ARG A 141 -19.35 -16.56 -1.27
CA ARG A 141 -20.47 -15.60 -1.43
C ARG A 141 -21.78 -16.29 -1.78
N ALA A 142 -21.75 -17.60 -2.03
CA ALA A 142 -22.92 -18.40 -2.39
C ALA A 142 -24.03 -18.29 -1.33
N ASN A 143 -23.63 -18.22 -0.05
CA ASN A 143 -24.50 -18.21 1.12
C ASN A 143 -24.96 -16.80 1.56
N HIS A 144 -24.64 -15.74 0.81
CA HIS A 144 -25.07 -14.40 1.15
C HIS A 144 -26.60 -14.25 1.07
N ARG A 145 -27.18 -13.43 1.96
CA ARG A 145 -28.63 -13.26 2.05
C ARG A 145 -29.13 -12.30 0.96
N ARG A 146 -29.77 -12.86 -0.06
CA ARG A 146 -30.27 -12.14 -1.23
C ARG A 146 -31.80 -12.04 -1.21
N THR A 147 -32.31 -10.85 -1.48
CA THR A 147 -33.75 -10.55 -1.55
C THR A 147 -34.09 -10.10 -2.96
N ALA A 148 -34.93 -10.86 -3.64
CA ALA A 148 -35.45 -10.49 -4.95
C ALA A 148 -36.37 -9.27 -4.84
N VAL A 149 -36.22 -8.32 -5.75
CA VAL A 149 -37.10 -7.15 -5.82
C VAL A 149 -38.38 -7.59 -6.52
N THR A 150 -39.44 -7.84 -5.76
CA THR A 150 -40.77 -8.08 -6.33
C THR A 150 -41.52 -6.75 -6.40
N SER A 151 -41.97 -6.38 -7.59
CA SER A 151 -42.88 -5.25 -7.76
C SER A 151 -44.25 -5.63 -7.18
N SER A 152 -44.50 -5.26 -5.93
CA SER A 152 -45.79 -5.38 -5.27
C SER A 152 -46.23 -4.03 -4.69
N SER A 153 -47.38 -3.61 -5.18
CA SER A 153 -48.25 -2.53 -4.76
C SER A 153 -48.67 -2.69 -3.29
N SER A 154 -48.43 -1.66 -2.49
CA SER A 154 -48.91 -1.59 -1.10
C SER A 154 -50.25 -0.87 -1.00
N SER A 155 -51.29 -1.67 -0.82
CA SER A 155 -52.57 -1.29 -0.22
C SER A 155 -52.39 -0.90 1.25
N SER A 156 -52.90 0.27 1.64
CA SER A 156 -53.22 0.60 3.04
C SER A 156 -54.74 0.51 3.22
N SER A 157 -55.19 -0.14 4.30
CA SER A 157 -56.60 -0.36 4.60
C SER A 157 -57.09 0.44 5.80
N SER A 158 -58.26 1.04 5.56
CA SER A 158 -59.40 1.33 6.45
C SER A 158 -59.36 2.49 7.45
N SER A 159 -60.20 3.51 7.19
CA SER A 159 -61.55 3.55 7.81
C SER A 159 -62.52 4.56 7.13
N SER A 160 -63.65 4.00 6.66
CA SER A 160 -65.04 4.46 6.81
C SER A 160 -65.59 5.76 6.16
N SER A 161 -66.13 5.58 4.95
CA SER A 161 -67.52 5.85 4.50
C SER A 161 -68.24 7.20 4.74
N LYS A 162 -68.60 7.90 3.64
CA LYS A 162 -70.00 8.06 3.13
C LYS A 162 -70.12 8.88 1.81
N ASN A 163 -70.76 8.25 0.82
CA ASN A 163 -71.72 8.73 -0.22
C ASN A 163 -71.38 9.73 -1.36
N ARG A 164 -71.59 9.19 -2.60
CA ARG A 164 -72.31 9.69 -3.82
C ARG A 164 -71.84 11.03 -4.44
N SER A 165 -71.44 11.13 -5.71
CA SER A 165 -72.22 10.87 -6.95
C SER A 165 -71.29 10.83 -8.17
N SER A 166 -71.65 10.04 -9.18
CA SER A 166 -70.94 9.81 -10.44
C SER A 166 -71.01 10.98 -11.43
N SER A 167 -69.86 11.50 -11.85
CA SER A 167 -69.68 12.22 -13.11
C SER A 167 -68.36 11.76 -13.74
N SER A 168 -68.45 10.85 -14.71
CA SER A 168 -67.31 10.28 -15.40
C SER A 168 -66.60 11.38 -16.22
N THR A 169 -65.38 11.75 -15.84
CA THR A 169 -64.51 12.73 -16.51
C THR A 169 -63.08 12.19 -16.58
N TRP A 170 -62.25 12.69 -17.50
CA TRP A 170 -60.82 12.35 -17.60
C TRP A 170 -59.97 13.63 -17.72
N SER A 171 -58.84 13.68 -17.02
CA SER A 171 -57.90 14.80 -17.11
C SER A 171 -56.85 14.55 -18.20
N CYS A 172 -56.64 15.50 -19.09
CA CYS A 172 -55.59 15.42 -20.10
C CYS A 172 -54.21 15.46 -19.43
N LEU A 173 -53.39 14.41 -19.59
CA LEU A 173 -52.05 14.36 -19.00
C LEU A 173 -51.09 15.43 -19.53
N HIS A 174 -51.45 16.13 -20.60
CA HIS A 174 -50.57 17.08 -21.26
C HIS A 174 -50.87 18.55 -20.94
N CYS A 175 -52.13 18.89 -20.66
CA CYS A 175 -52.54 20.25 -20.30
C CYS A 175 -53.41 20.31 -19.04
N THR A 176 -53.63 19.18 -18.38
CA THR A 176 -54.40 19.01 -17.13
C THR A 176 -55.87 19.39 -17.18
N LYS A 177 -56.40 19.79 -18.35
CA LYS A 177 -57.83 20.05 -18.55
C LYS A 177 -58.68 18.80 -18.28
N VAL A 178 -59.75 18.96 -17.52
CA VAL A 178 -60.74 17.92 -17.21
C VAL A 178 -61.79 17.91 -18.33
N ASN A 179 -61.90 16.78 -19.02
CA ASN A 179 -62.80 16.54 -20.15
C ASN A 179 -63.88 15.50 -19.77
N SER A 180 -64.99 15.43 -20.50
CA SER A 180 -66.03 14.42 -20.27
C SER A 180 -65.55 13.03 -20.70
N ILE A 181 -66.03 11.95 -20.06
CA ILE A 181 -65.69 10.56 -20.44
C ILE A 181 -66.08 10.21 -21.89
N GLN A 182 -67.04 10.95 -22.46
CA GLN A 182 -67.53 10.81 -23.84
C GLN A 182 -66.59 11.48 -24.86
N ASP A 183 -65.72 12.38 -24.41
CA ASP A 183 -64.77 13.09 -25.28
C ASP A 183 -63.52 12.24 -25.49
N VAL A 184 -63.26 11.87 -26.74
CA VAL A 184 -62.07 11.08 -27.11
C VAL A 184 -60.83 11.96 -27.23
N LEU A 185 -61.00 13.26 -27.53
CA LEU A 185 -59.95 14.27 -27.60
C LEU A 185 -60.12 15.30 -26.49
N CYS A 186 -59.03 15.86 -25.98
CA CYS A 186 -59.08 16.98 -25.04
C CYS A 186 -59.63 18.23 -25.73
N GLU A 187 -60.63 18.91 -25.17
CA GLU A 187 -61.23 20.14 -25.75
C GLU A 187 -60.22 21.28 -25.95
N GLU A 188 -59.13 21.29 -25.17
CA GLU A 188 -58.19 22.41 -25.14
C GLU A 188 -56.90 22.17 -25.94
N CYS A 189 -56.53 20.90 -26.16
CA CYS A 189 -55.30 20.57 -26.89
C CYS A 189 -55.51 19.51 -27.99
N GLU A 190 -56.75 19.08 -28.22
CA GLU A 190 -57.20 18.13 -29.24
C GLU A 190 -56.45 16.79 -29.27
N ARG A 191 -55.83 16.42 -28.14
CA ARG A 191 -55.06 15.17 -28.03
C ARG A 191 -55.94 14.02 -27.53
N PRO A 192 -55.76 12.80 -28.07
CA PRO A 192 -56.57 11.66 -27.69
C PRO A 192 -56.32 11.20 -26.26
N ARG A 193 -57.37 10.69 -25.64
CA ARG A 193 -57.36 10.01 -24.35
C ARG A 193 -56.56 8.70 -24.48
N LEU A 194 -55.44 8.59 -23.75
CA LEU A 194 -54.67 7.33 -23.69
C LEU A 194 -55.30 6.38 -22.65
N GLU A 195 -55.66 5.16 -23.06
CA GLU A 195 -56.12 4.09 -22.16
C GLU A 195 -54.93 3.32 -21.55
N SER A 196 -54.99 3.05 -20.24
CA SER A 196 -54.03 2.18 -19.54
C SER A 196 -54.44 0.71 -19.68
N ILE A 197 -53.62 -0.11 -20.33
CA ILE A 197 -53.86 -1.55 -20.47
C ILE A 197 -53.29 -2.29 -19.25
N SER A 198 -54.18 -2.94 -18.48
CA SER A 198 -53.87 -3.89 -17.41
C SER A 198 -53.52 -5.26 -18.02
N SER A 199 -52.47 -5.88 -17.51
CA SER A 199 -51.88 -7.14 -18.01
C SER A 199 -52.42 -8.39 -17.32
N LYS A 200 -52.71 -9.44 -18.12
CA LYS A 200 -52.49 -10.85 -17.78
C LYS A 200 -51.79 -11.52 -18.98
N ALA A 201 -50.76 -12.30 -18.68
CA ALA A 201 -49.76 -12.82 -19.60
C ALA A 201 -50.20 -14.09 -20.34
N ASP A 202 -49.62 -14.35 -21.53
CA ASP A 202 -48.74 -15.51 -21.69
C ASP A 202 -47.74 -15.37 -22.87
N GLU A 203 -46.66 -16.14 -22.79
CA GLU A 203 -45.33 -16.14 -23.43
C GLU A 203 -45.18 -15.85 -24.95
N SER A 204 -44.24 -14.94 -25.28
CA SER A 204 -43.06 -15.13 -26.16
C SER A 204 -42.52 -13.76 -26.67
N GLN A 205 -41.21 -13.55 -26.54
CA GLN A 205 -40.44 -12.36 -26.98
C GLN A 205 -40.49 -12.12 -28.52
N PRO A 206 -40.06 -10.95 -29.08
CA PRO A 206 -39.00 -10.07 -28.57
C PRO A 206 -39.13 -8.53 -28.73
N ALA A 207 -38.23 -7.85 -28.00
CA ALA A 207 -37.50 -6.61 -28.31
C ALA A 207 -38.22 -5.25 -28.47
N THR A 208 -37.74 -4.30 -27.65
CA THR A 208 -37.63 -2.88 -27.98
C THR A 208 -37.03 -2.68 -29.37
N ILE A 209 -37.79 -2.05 -30.26
CA ILE A 209 -37.47 -1.88 -31.69
C ILE A 209 -36.48 -0.71 -31.87
N THR A 210 -35.18 -0.99 -31.89
CA THR A 210 -34.10 -0.07 -32.33
C THR A 210 -34.03 0.07 -33.85
N GLU A 211 -34.70 -0.83 -34.57
CA GLU A 211 -34.81 -0.88 -36.02
C GLU A 211 -36.21 -1.37 -36.39
N TRP A 212 -36.86 -0.79 -37.39
CA TRP A 212 -38.18 -1.23 -37.86
C TRP A 212 -38.08 -1.87 -39.25
N GLN A 213 -38.70 -3.05 -39.38
CA GLN A 213 -38.79 -3.73 -40.66
C GLN A 213 -39.95 -3.16 -41.49
N CYS A 214 -39.66 -2.71 -42.70
CA CYS A 214 -40.68 -2.20 -43.62
C CYS A 214 -41.65 -3.32 -43.99
N LYS A 215 -42.93 -3.17 -43.64
CA LYS A 215 -43.96 -4.20 -43.87
C LYS A 215 -44.30 -4.45 -45.34
N SER A 216 -43.70 -3.70 -46.27
CA SER A 216 -43.94 -3.86 -47.72
C SER A 216 -42.80 -4.57 -48.43
N CYS A 217 -41.54 -4.22 -48.13
CA CYS A 217 -40.36 -4.80 -48.81
C CYS A 217 -39.38 -5.50 -47.86
N THR A 218 -39.78 -5.68 -46.60
CA THR A 218 -39.07 -6.40 -45.52
C THR A 218 -37.67 -5.91 -45.16
N MET A 219 -37.25 -4.74 -45.65
CA MET A 219 -35.97 -4.10 -45.30
C MET A 219 -35.99 -3.56 -43.87
N VAL A 220 -34.90 -3.70 -43.13
CA VAL A 220 -34.74 -3.29 -41.72
C VAL A 220 -34.12 -1.90 -41.65
N ASN A 221 -34.91 -0.89 -41.24
CA ASN A 221 -34.53 0.51 -41.18
C ASN A 221 -34.24 0.96 -39.75
N ALA A 222 -33.36 1.93 -39.54
CA ALA A 222 -33.12 2.52 -38.22
C ALA A 222 -34.39 3.16 -37.62
N ALA A 223 -34.57 3.08 -36.30
CA ALA A 223 -35.75 3.65 -35.62
C ALA A 223 -35.91 5.17 -35.78
N SER A 224 -34.84 5.89 -36.11
CA SER A 224 -34.87 7.33 -36.42
C SER A 224 -35.33 7.65 -37.85
N SER A 225 -35.34 6.66 -38.75
CA SER A 225 -35.77 6.87 -40.14
C SER A 225 -37.30 6.81 -40.23
N ILE A 226 -37.89 7.88 -40.75
CA ILE A 226 -39.34 8.05 -40.88
C ILE A 226 -39.84 7.40 -42.17
N LEU A 227 -38.98 7.27 -43.19
CA LEU A 227 -39.22 6.60 -44.48
C LEU A 227 -38.30 5.37 -44.63
N CYS A 228 -38.76 4.35 -45.35
CA CYS A 228 -37.96 3.18 -45.68
C CYS A 228 -36.93 3.53 -46.76
N GLU A 229 -35.64 3.31 -46.54
CA GLU A 229 -34.60 3.76 -47.50
C GLU A 229 -34.64 3.09 -48.89
N VAL A 230 -35.31 1.94 -49.01
CA VAL A 230 -35.43 1.20 -50.29
C VAL A 230 -36.71 1.52 -51.07
N CYS A 231 -37.80 1.89 -50.39
CA CYS A 231 -39.10 2.11 -51.05
C CYS A 231 -39.83 3.38 -50.61
N ASP A 232 -39.15 4.23 -49.83
CA ASP A 232 -39.57 5.53 -49.32
C ASP A 232 -40.91 5.57 -48.57
N ARG A 233 -41.40 4.41 -48.10
CA ARG A 233 -42.65 4.31 -47.36
C ARG A 233 -42.53 4.80 -45.91
N PRO A 234 -43.46 5.63 -45.40
CA PRO A 234 -43.42 6.13 -44.03
C PRO A 234 -43.77 5.06 -42.98
N ARG A 235 -43.06 5.11 -41.85
CA ARG A 235 -43.13 4.15 -40.73
C ARG A 235 -44.53 3.99 -40.13
N LEU A 236 -45.39 5.03 -40.19
CA LEU A 236 -46.69 5.09 -39.50
C LEU A 236 -47.91 5.00 -40.42
N ALA A 237 -47.77 4.55 -41.67
CA ALA A 237 -48.93 4.35 -42.54
C ALA A 237 -49.87 3.27 -41.96
N ILE A 238 -51.06 3.69 -41.50
CA ILE A 238 -52.11 2.81 -40.94
C ILE A 238 -52.80 2.10 -42.10
N SER A 239 -52.96 0.76 -41.99
CA SER A 239 -53.83 0.02 -42.89
C SER A 239 -55.29 0.37 -42.60
N HIS A 240 -55.92 1.18 -43.45
CA HIS A 240 -57.38 1.26 -43.49
C HIS A 240 -57.91 0.02 -44.22
N SER A 241 -57.84 -1.13 -43.57
CA SER A 241 -58.64 -2.29 -43.93
C SER A 241 -59.88 -2.28 -43.02
N HIS A 242 -61.06 -2.40 -43.63
CA HIS A 242 -62.41 -2.31 -43.05
C HIS A 242 -63.04 -0.92 -43.04
N MET A 243 -63.57 -0.51 -44.20
CA MET A 243 -64.95 -0.03 -44.37
C MET A 243 -65.21 0.12 -45.89
N PHE A 244 -66.35 -0.39 -46.35
CA PHE A 244 -66.86 -0.50 -47.74
C PHE A 244 -66.73 -1.88 -48.39
N SER A 245 -67.75 -2.69 -48.10
CA SER A 245 -68.17 -3.81 -48.92
C SER A 245 -69.21 -3.31 -49.94
N ARG A 246 -68.99 -3.71 -51.21
CA ARG A 246 -69.91 -3.74 -52.38
C ARG A 246 -70.14 -2.44 -53.17
N SER A 247 -69.54 -2.39 -54.36
CA SER A 247 -70.31 -2.61 -55.62
C SER A 247 -69.37 -2.97 -56.77
N LEU A 248 -69.69 -4.05 -57.48
CA LEU A 248 -69.08 -4.44 -58.75
C LEU A 248 -69.45 -3.42 -59.84
N SER A 249 -68.45 -2.74 -60.42
CA SER A 249 -68.56 -2.16 -61.75
C SER A 249 -67.24 -2.28 -62.50
N LEU A 250 -67.34 -2.69 -63.76
CA LEU A 250 -66.30 -3.13 -64.66
C LEU A 250 -65.29 -2.01 -65.05
N SER A 251 -64.02 -2.28 -64.76
CA SER A 251 -62.87 -2.26 -65.69
C SER A 251 -62.56 -1.01 -66.54
N LEU A 252 -62.20 0.14 -65.94
CA LEU A 252 -61.31 1.14 -66.58
C LEU A 252 -60.38 1.92 -65.62
N GLN A 253 -60.58 1.87 -64.30
CA GLN A 253 -59.75 2.60 -63.32
C GLN A 253 -59.41 1.75 -62.10
N TRP A 254 -58.28 2.02 -61.44
CA TRP A 254 -57.86 1.36 -60.19
C TRP A 254 -57.39 2.37 -59.14
N VAL A 255 -57.83 2.18 -57.90
CA VAL A 255 -57.39 3.00 -56.77
C VAL A 255 -56.06 2.44 -56.27
N CYS A 256 -55.04 3.30 -56.18
CA CYS A 256 -53.76 2.92 -55.63
C CYS A 256 -53.92 2.57 -54.16
N GLN A 257 -53.59 1.33 -53.79
CA GLN A 257 -53.66 0.90 -52.39
C GLN A 257 -52.65 1.60 -51.49
N PHE A 258 -51.71 2.36 -52.07
CA PHE A 258 -50.63 3.04 -51.36
C PHE A 258 -50.96 4.50 -51.06
N CYS A 259 -51.41 5.26 -52.05
CA CYS A 259 -51.71 6.70 -51.91
C CYS A 259 -53.17 7.06 -52.20
N THR A 260 -54.03 6.07 -52.45
CA THR A 260 -55.47 6.21 -52.77
C THR A 260 -55.81 6.95 -54.07
N TYR A 261 -54.81 7.29 -54.89
CA TYR A 261 -55.01 7.95 -56.18
C TYR A 261 -55.73 7.03 -57.19
N LEU A 262 -56.66 7.60 -57.97
CA LEU A 262 -57.43 6.87 -58.97
C LEU A 262 -56.69 6.87 -60.32
N ASN A 263 -56.16 5.72 -60.72
CA ASN A 263 -55.37 5.55 -61.94
C ASN A 263 -56.22 4.96 -63.07
N TYR A 264 -55.91 5.30 -64.32
CA TYR A 264 -56.56 4.73 -65.51
C TYR A 264 -55.89 3.41 -65.94
N SER A 265 -56.67 2.38 -66.27
CA SER A 265 -56.19 1.09 -66.81
C SER A 265 -55.94 1.25 -68.31
N PRO A 266 -54.68 1.41 -68.75
CA PRO A 266 -53.67 0.36 -68.70
C PRO A 266 -52.46 0.64 -67.80
N ALA A 267 -52.46 1.72 -67.01
CA ALA A 267 -51.32 2.07 -66.16
C ALA A 267 -51.05 0.95 -65.15
N THR A 268 -49.84 0.39 -65.20
CA THR A 268 -49.35 -0.67 -64.31
C THR A 268 -48.66 -0.11 -63.07
N VAL A 269 -48.40 1.20 -63.03
CA VAL A 269 -47.87 1.96 -61.90
C VAL A 269 -48.78 3.15 -61.59
N CYS A 270 -48.78 3.61 -60.34
CA CYS A 270 -49.64 4.72 -59.94
C CYS A 270 -49.05 6.06 -60.37
N ASP A 271 -49.79 6.90 -61.09
CA ASP A 271 -49.34 8.23 -61.58
C ASP A 271 -48.98 9.24 -60.47
N MET A 272 -49.30 8.94 -59.21
CA MET A 272 -49.05 9.81 -58.06
C MET A 272 -47.83 9.37 -57.24
N CYS A 273 -47.57 8.08 -57.13
CA CYS A 273 -46.48 7.56 -56.29
C CYS A 273 -45.56 6.57 -57.02
N ASP A 274 -45.78 6.36 -58.31
CA ASP A 274 -45.06 5.46 -59.23
C ASP A 274 -44.99 3.99 -58.79
N LEU A 275 -45.83 3.58 -57.82
CA LEU A 275 -45.86 2.22 -57.31
C LEU A 275 -46.74 1.30 -58.15
N ALA A 276 -46.25 0.08 -58.40
CA ALA A 276 -46.91 -0.91 -59.24
C ALA A 276 -48.26 -1.39 -58.69
N ARG A 277 -49.18 -1.72 -59.60
CA ARG A 277 -50.49 -2.32 -59.30
C ARG A 277 -50.31 -3.74 -58.76
N PRO A 278 -50.80 -4.08 -57.54
CA PRO A 278 -50.65 -5.44 -56.98
C PRO A 278 -51.50 -6.50 -57.71
N GLU A 279 -50.94 -7.69 -58.01
CA GLU A 279 -51.67 -8.85 -58.56
C GLU A 279 -52.29 -9.77 -57.46
N PRO A 280 -53.45 -10.41 -57.68
CA PRO A 280 -54.07 -11.30 -56.68
C PRO A 280 -53.53 -12.75 -56.69
N PRO A 281 -53.48 -13.45 -55.53
CA PRO A 281 -52.88 -14.79 -55.39
C PRO A 281 -53.79 -15.98 -55.80
N PRO A 282 -53.24 -17.17 -56.17
CA PRO A 282 -54.01 -18.32 -56.66
C PRO A 282 -54.50 -19.28 -55.55
N LEU A 283 -55.70 -19.86 -55.73
CA LEU A 283 -56.32 -20.85 -54.81
C LEU A 283 -56.13 -22.31 -55.31
N PRO A 284 -56.03 -23.32 -54.41
CA PRO A 284 -55.93 -24.73 -54.79
C PRO A 284 -57.29 -25.44 -54.93
N VAL A 285 -57.32 -26.44 -55.82
CA VAL A 285 -58.49 -27.14 -56.39
C VAL A 285 -58.60 -28.56 -55.80
N LYS A 286 -59.83 -29.11 -55.59
CA LYS A 286 -60.33 -30.36 -56.25
C LYS A 286 -61.62 -31.02 -55.68
N LEU A 287 -62.63 -31.14 -56.59
CA LEU A 287 -63.34 -32.36 -57.09
C LEU A 287 -64.79 -32.75 -56.67
N ARG A 288 -65.69 -32.56 -57.67
CA ARG A 288 -66.71 -33.47 -58.29
C ARG A 288 -68.19 -33.51 -57.79
N PRO A 289 -69.18 -33.92 -58.64
CA PRO A 289 -69.50 -33.57 -60.04
C PRO A 289 -71.07 -33.40 -60.27
N PRO A 290 -71.72 -33.58 -61.45
CA PRO A 290 -72.37 -32.47 -62.19
C PRO A 290 -73.88 -32.63 -62.54
N SER A 291 -74.53 -31.55 -63.01
CA SER A 291 -75.54 -31.46 -64.12
C SER A 291 -76.59 -30.33 -63.91
N PRO A 292 -77.35 -29.88 -64.93
CA PRO A 292 -76.95 -29.48 -66.28
C PRO A 292 -77.48 -28.09 -66.70
N VAL A 293 -76.80 -27.57 -67.74
CA VAL A 293 -77.09 -26.47 -68.67
C VAL A 293 -78.56 -26.03 -68.84
N ARG A 294 -78.79 -24.71 -68.87
CA ARG A 294 -79.77 -24.10 -69.78
C ARG A 294 -79.22 -22.82 -70.43
N ARG A 295 -79.04 -22.89 -71.76
CA ARG A 295 -78.78 -21.78 -72.68
C ARG A 295 -80.04 -20.92 -72.84
N VAL A 296 -79.90 -19.59 -72.86
CA VAL A 296 -80.73 -18.67 -73.68
C VAL A 296 -79.84 -17.50 -74.15
N PRO A 297 -79.97 -16.98 -75.39
CA PRO A 297 -79.01 -16.10 -76.05
C PRO A 297 -79.31 -14.59 -75.97
N ALA A 298 -78.29 -13.85 -76.40
CA ALA A 298 -78.05 -12.41 -76.54
C ALA A 298 -79.23 -11.47 -76.85
N LEU A 299 -79.12 -10.24 -76.30
CA LEU A 299 -79.64 -9.02 -76.90
C LEU A 299 -78.54 -7.95 -76.98
N ALA A 300 -78.38 -7.36 -78.15
CA ALA A 300 -77.52 -6.23 -78.45
C ALA A 300 -78.38 -4.97 -78.60
N ILE A 301 -78.00 -3.83 -77.99
CA ILE A 301 -78.44 -2.48 -78.40
C ILE A 301 -77.33 -1.44 -78.07
N LYS A 302 -76.81 -0.85 -79.16
CA LYS A 302 -76.32 0.51 -79.51
C LYS A 302 -75.75 1.55 -78.49
N PRO A 303 -74.88 2.46 -78.98
CA PRO A 303 -74.06 3.40 -78.18
C PRO A 303 -74.73 4.76 -77.89
N LYS A 304 -74.33 5.45 -76.81
CA LYS A 304 -74.69 6.85 -76.52
C LYS A 304 -73.58 7.62 -75.75
N GLU A 305 -73.48 8.89 -76.13
CA GLU A 305 -72.61 10.06 -75.81
C GLU A 305 -72.04 10.31 -74.39
N PRO A 306 -71.03 11.22 -74.23
CA PRO A 306 -70.14 11.31 -73.07
C PRO A 306 -70.71 12.13 -71.89
N ALA A 307 -70.37 11.70 -70.67
CA ALA A 307 -70.78 12.28 -69.39
C ALA A 307 -69.77 13.35 -68.86
N PRO A 308 -70.16 14.22 -67.89
CA PRO A 308 -69.36 15.34 -67.41
C PRO A 308 -68.15 14.89 -66.57
N GLU A 309 -67.06 15.66 -66.58
CA GLU A 309 -65.85 15.39 -65.80
C GLU A 309 -66.13 15.29 -64.29
N ASP A 310 -65.52 14.28 -63.67
CA ASP A 310 -65.67 13.90 -62.26
C ASP A 310 -64.90 14.86 -61.33
N LEU A 311 -65.59 15.53 -60.40
CA LEU A 311 -65.05 16.56 -59.48
C LEU A 311 -63.86 16.06 -58.65
N ASP A 312 -63.81 14.76 -58.35
CA ASP A 312 -62.70 14.16 -57.62
C ASP A 312 -61.43 14.04 -58.48
N SER A 313 -61.56 13.87 -59.79
CA SER A 313 -60.41 13.89 -60.72
C SER A 313 -59.77 15.29 -60.76
N TRP A 314 -60.59 16.34 -60.73
CA TRP A 314 -60.10 17.73 -60.70
C TRP A 314 -59.37 18.05 -59.38
N ARG A 315 -59.94 17.68 -58.22
CA ARG A 315 -59.29 17.87 -56.92
C ARG A 315 -57.95 17.12 -56.82
N GLN A 316 -57.89 15.89 -57.32
CA GLN A 316 -56.67 15.08 -57.33
C GLN A 316 -55.57 15.67 -58.23
N ARG A 317 -55.94 16.21 -59.40
CA ARG A 317 -54.99 16.95 -60.27
C ARG A 317 -54.47 18.21 -59.59
N LEU A 318 -55.35 18.99 -58.96
CA LEU A 318 -54.94 20.20 -58.25
C LEU A 318 -53.99 19.89 -57.09
N MET A 319 -54.30 18.86 -56.27
CA MET A 319 -53.40 18.41 -55.20
C MET A 319 -52.04 17.93 -55.72
N LYS A 320 -52.02 17.25 -56.88
CA LYS A 320 -50.78 16.82 -57.54
C LYS A 320 -49.94 18.02 -57.97
N GLU A 321 -50.56 18.98 -58.64
CA GLU A 321 -49.88 20.18 -59.14
C GLU A 321 -49.36 21.04 -57.98
N GLU A 322 -50.16 21.28 -56.94
CA GLU A 322 -49.76 22.04 -55.75
C GLU A 322 -48.68 21.29 -54.93
N GLY A 323 -48.80 19.97 -54.79
CA GLY A 323 -47.79 19.14 -54.12
C GLY A 323 -46.43 19.13 -54.85
N LEU A 324 -46.44 19.03 -56.17
CA LEU A 324 -45.22 19.10 -56.99
C LEU A 324 -44.57 20.49 -56.94
N LYS A 325 -45.38 21.56 -56.95
CA LYS A 325 -44.89 22.94 -56.76
C LYS A 325 -44.22 23.10 -55.40
N LEU A 326 -44.82 22.58 -54.32
CA LEU A 326 -44.23 22.61 -52.98
C LEU A 326 -42.91 21.85 -52.91
N ILE A 327 -42.84 20.63 -53.47
CA ILE A 327 -41.60 19.84 -53.53
C ILE A 327 -40.51 20.58 -54.30
N GLN A 328 -40.86 21.25 -55.40
CA GLN A 328 -39.91 22.03 -56.17
C GLN A 328 -39.35 23.22 -55.37
N LEU A 329 -40.19 23.89 -54.57
CA LEU A 329 -39.79 24.98 -53.68
C LEU A 329 -38.91 24.49 -52.52
N ILE A 330 -39.22 23.33 -51.93
CA ILE A 330 -38.38 22.72 -50.89
C ILE A 330 -37.01 22.36 -51.45
N ARG A 331 -36.95 21.72 -52.62
CA ARG A 331 -35.68 21.36 -53.28
C ARG A 331 -34.85 22.59 -53.65
N ASP A 332 -35.48 23.71 -54.04
CA ASP A 332 -34.78 24.98 -54.26
C ASP A 332 -34.29 25.62 -52.95
N GLY A 333 -35.07 25.48 -51.87
CA GLY A 333 -34.68 25.90 -50.52
C GLY A 333 -33.49 25.14 -49.99
N GLU A 334 -33.49 23.81 -50.09
CA GLU A 334 -32.39 22.94 -49.65
C GLU A 334 -31.08 23.26 -50.38
N LYS A 335 -31.13 23.51 -51.71
CA LYS A 335 -29.98 24.00 -52.49
C LYS A 335 -29.40 25.32 -51.97
N LYS A 336 -30.21 26.12 -51.28
CA LYS A 336 -29.85 27.42 -50.71
C LYS A 336 -29.64 27.37 -49.18
N GLY A 337 -29.64 26.18 -48.58
CA GLY A 337 -29.43 25.98 -47.14
C GLY A 337 -30.61 26.37 -46.26
N VAL A 338 -31.83 26.42 -46.83
CA VAL A 338 -33.08 26.71 -46.11
C VAL A 338 -33.80 25.40 -45.81
N SER A 339 -34.31 25.25 -44.58
CA SER A 339 -35.00 24.03 -44.15
C SER A 339 -36.42 23.92 -44.74
N PRO A 340 -36.97 22.70 -44.89
CA PRO A 340 -38.35 22.51 -45.35
C PRO A 340 -39.39 23.25 -44.51
N GLU A 341 -39.17 23.34 -43.19
CA GLU A 341 -40.02 24.06 -42.25
C GLU A 341 -39.99 25.56 -42.48
N GLU A 342 -38.83 26.13 -42.82
CA GLU A 342 -38.69 27.54 -43.17
C GLU A 342 -39.38 27.87 -44.49
N VAL A 343 -39.23 27.01 -45.52
CA VAL A 343 -39.91 27.17 -46.81
C VAL A 343 -41.42 27.08 -46.62
N TYR A 344 -41.91 26.08 -45.90
CA TYR A 344 -43.35 25.90 -45.66
C TYR A 344 -43.95 27.04 -44.84
N THR A 345 -43.26 27.48 -43.78
CA THR A 345 -43.75 28.57 -42.92
C THR A 345 -43.74 29.91 -43.65
N SER A 346 -42.71 30.20 -44.45
CA SER A 346 -42.67 31.42 -45.27
C SER A 346 -43.74 31.44 -46.36
N MET A 347 -44.05 30.31 -46.99
CA MET A 347 -45.18 30.22 -47.95
C MET A 347 -46.51 30.58 -47.29
N ARG A 348 -46.72 30.13 -46.05
CA ARG A 348 -47.95 30.43 -45.31
C ARG A 348 -48.06 31.90 -44.90
N VAL A 349 -46.94 32.54 -44.57
CA VAL A 349 -46.90 33.94 -44.10
C VAL A 349 -46.86 34.94 -45.26
N ALA A 350 -46.20 34.62 -46.37
CA ALA A 350 -46.09 35.49 -47.53
C ALA A 350 -47.43 35.62 -48.31
N GLY A 351 -48.36 34.67 -48.17
CA GLY A 351 -49.64 34.67 -48.91
C GLY A 351 -49.45 34.57 -50.42
N ASP A 352 -50.44 35.03 -51.21
CA ASP A 352 -50.40 35.07 -52.70
C ASP A 352 -49.38 36.08 -53.27
N SER A 353 -48.50 36.62 -52.44
CA SER A 353 -47.43 37.52 -52.87
C SER A 353 -46.52 36.79 -53.86
N SER A 354 -46.26 37.41 -55.01
CA SER A 354 -45.42 36.85 -56.11
C SER A 354 -43.92 36.71 -55.76
N ILE A 355 -43.58 36.66 -54.47
CA ILE A 355 -42.22 36.60 -53.94
C ILE A 355 -41.88 35.15 -53.61
N LEU A 356 -40.79 34.64 -54.18
CA LEU A 356 -40.29 33.30 -53.86
C LEU A 356 -39.97 33.16 -52.34
N PRO A 357 -40.34 32.04 -51.69
CA PRO A 357 -40.13 31.80 -50.25
C PRO A 357 -38.70 32.07 -49.78
N CYS A 358 -37.70 31.62 -50.53
CA CYS A 358 -36.29 31.83 -50.22
C CYS A 358 -35.86 33.32 -50.26
N LYS A 359 -36.52 34.15 -51.07
CA LYS A 359 -36.26 35.59 -51.13
C LYS A 359 -36.91 36.30 -49.94
N TRP A 360 -38.14 35.93 -49.61
CA TRP A 360 -38.87 36.44 -48.45
C TRP A 360 -38.11 36.14 -47.14
N LEU A 361 -37.61 34.91 -46.96
CA LEU A 361 -36.82 34.50 -45.79
C LEU A 361 -35.52 35.29 -45.60
N LYS A 362 -34.95 35.86 -46.68
CA LYS A 362 -33.73 36.68 -46.60
C LYS A 362 -33.99 38.16 -46.34
N THR A 363 -35.18 38.65 -46.69
CA THR A 363 -35.49 40.09 -46.72
C THR A 363 -36.45 40.49 -45.62
N GLU A 364 -37.56 39.76 -45.48
CA GLU A 364 -38.66 40.11 -44.57
C GLU A 364 -38.57 39.40 -43.21
N LEU A 365 -38.09 38.14 -43.20
CA LEU A 365 -38.00 37.37 -41.96
C LEU A 365 -37.15 38.07 -40.88
N PRO A 366 -35.96 38.64 -41.16
CA PRO A 366 -35.17 39.33 -40.13
C PRO A 366 -35.94 40.45 -39.42
N LEU A 367 -36.69 41.27 -40.17
CA LEU A 367 -37.50 42.37 -39.63
C LEU A 367 -38.64 41.84 -38.76
N LEU A 368 -39.29 40.76 -39.20
CA LEU A 368 -40.36 40.09 -38.46
C LEU A 368 -39.85 39.45 -37.16
N LEU A 369 -38.66 38.84 -37.19
CA LEU A 369 -38.02 38.30 -35.99
C LEU A 369 -37.66 39.40 -34.99
N ASP A 370 -37.18 40.56 -35.44
CA ASP A 370 -36.93 41.70 -34.56
C ASP A 370 -38.22 42.25 -33.95
N GLN A 371 -39.33 42.29 -34.71
CA GLN A 371 -40.65 42.61 -34.16
C GLN A 371 -41.06 41.63 -33.05
N ILE A 372 -40.91 40.31 -33.26
CA ILE A 372 -41.19 39.30 -32.23
C ILE A 372 -40.32 39.51 -30.99
N ARG A 373 -39.04 39.85 -31.15
CA ARG A 373 -38.12 40.08 -30.03
C ARG A 373 -38.50 41.31 -29.21
N MET A 374 -38.98 42.37 -29.85
CA MET A 374 -39.44 43.60 -29.17
C MET A 374 -40.74 43.40 -28.40
N LEU A 375 -41.57 42.44 -28.79
CA LEU A 375 -42.81 42.08 -28.08
C LEU A 375 -42.56 41.26 -26.80
N VAL A 376 -41.34 40.78 -26.58
CA VAL A 376 -40.99 39.92 -25.44
C VAL A 376 -40.05 40.65 -24.49
N ALA A 377 -40.50 40.89 -23.26
CA ALA A 377 -39.77 41.66 -22.24
C ALA A 377 -38.36 41.11 -21.89
N THR A 378 -38.13 39.80 -22.06
CA THR A 378 -36.82 39.19 -21.82
C THR A 378 -35.81 39.43 -22.96
N SER A 379 -36.29 39.99 -24.09
CA SER A 379 -35.57 40.21 -25.35
C SER A 379 -34.79 38.97 -25.81
N PRO A 380 -35.49 37.95 -26.32
CA PRO A 380 -34.87 36.69 -26.74
C PRO A 380 -33.87 36.91 -27.89
N LEU A 381 -32.96 35.96 -28.05
CA LEU A 381 -32.03 35.98 -29.18
C LEU A 381 -32.78 35.77 -30.50
N GLN A 382 -32.21 36.24 -31.61
CA GLN A 382 -32.82 36.10 -32.94
C GLN A 382 -33.08 34.63 -33.31
N ALA A 383 -32.19 33.73 -32.90
CA ALA A 383 -32.37 32.28 -33.07
C ALA A 383 -33.57 31.72 -32.27
N GLU A 384 -33.77 32.19 -31.04
CA GLU A 384 -34.91 31.76 -30.20
C GLU A 384 -36.24 32.28 -30.77
N ALA A 385 -36.27 33.53 -31.23
CA ALA A 385 -37.43 34.11 -31.90
C ALA A 385 -37.76 33.36 -33.20
N LYS A 386 -36.74 32.96 -33.98
CA LYS A 386 -36.91 32.18 -35.20
C LYS A 386 -37.50 30.80 -34.94
N GLN A 387 -36.99 30.11 -33.92
CA GLN A 387 -37.51 28.79 -33.54
C GLN A 387 -38.96 28.87 -33.05
N ALA A 388 -39.28 29.90 -32.26
CA ALA A 388 -40.65 30.15 -31.81
C ALA A 388 -41.59 30.49 -32.98
N TRP A 389 -41.12 31.25 -33.97
CA TRP A 389 -41.85 31.58 -35.19
C TRP A 389 -42.16 30.34 -36.05
N LEU A 390 -41.17 29.47 -36.26
CA LEU A 390 -41.36 28.19 -36.96
C LEU A 390 -42.36 27.30 -36.23
N THR A 391 -42.24 27.18 -34.91
CA THR A 391 -43.15 26.35 -34.08
C THR A 391 -44.57 26.92 -34.05
N ALA A 392 -44.72 28.24 -34.10
CA ALA A 392 -46.00 28.93 -34.20
C ALA A 392 -46.62 28.86 -35.61
N GLY A 393 -45.90 28.31 -36.59
CA GLY A 393 -46.37 28.20 -37.97
C GLY A 393 -46.54 29.56 -38.64
N GLY A 394 -45.71 30.54 -38.26
CA GLY A 394 -45.65 31.85 -38.92
C GLY A 394 -46.33 33.01 -38.20
N ASP A 395 -47.15 32.71 -37.18
CA ASP A 395 -47.91 33.69 -36.40
C ASP A 395 -47.02 34.44 -35.40
N THR A 396 -46.94 35.76 -35.53
CA THR A 396 -46.05 36.64 -34.74
C THR A 396 -46.44 36.74 -33.27
N GLU A 397 -47.72 36.83 -32.94
CA GLU A 397 -48.20 36.98 -31.57
C GLU A 397 -48.08 35.65 -30.81
N ARG A 398 -48.39 34.54 -31.48
CA ARG A 398 -48.20 33.19 -30.94
C ARG A 398 -46.71 32.90 -30.76
N ALA A 399 -45.85 33.32 -31.70
CA ALA A 399 -44.40 33.19 -31.57
C ALA A 399 -43.84 33.98 -30.39
N ALA A 400 -44.29 35.23 -30.17
CA ALA A 400 -43.86 36.05 -29.03
C ALA A 400 -44.25 35.41 -27.69
N ARG A 401 -45.50 34.92 -27.57
CA ARG A 401 -45.97 34.19 -26.37
C ARG A 401 -45.18 32.90 -26.15
N GLN A 402 -44.86 32.16 -27.22
CA GLN A 402 -44.07 30.93 -27.13
C GLN A 402 -42.62 31.22 -26.69
N ALA A 403 -41.97 32.22 -27.29
CA ALA A 403 -40.60 32.61 -26.94
C ALA A 403 -40.48 33.04 -25.47
N LEU A 404 -41.47 33.78 -24.94
CA LEU A 404 -41.51 34.15 -23.52
C LEU A 404 -41.66 32.91 -22.63
N ARG A 405 -42.59 32.00 -22.96
CA ARG A 405 -42.80 30.76 -22.19
C ARG A 405 -41.56 29.87 -22.17
N ASP A 406 -40.89 29.72 -23.30
CA ASP A 406 -39.67 28.92 -23.42
C ASP A 406 -38.56 29.52 -22.55
N ARG A 407 -38.40 30.86 -22.59
CA ARG A 407 -37.39 31.55 -21.77
C ARG A 407 -37.65 31.41 -20.27
N VAL A 408 -38.90 31.58 -19.84
CA VAL A 408 -39.31 31.37 -18.43
C VAL A 408 -39.09 29.92 -18.02
N THR A 409 -39.38 28.95 -18.89
CA THR A 409 -39.18 27.53 -18.61
C THR A 409 -37.69 27.22 -18.39
N LYS A 410 -36.82 27.72 -19.27
CA LYS A 410 -35.36 27.58 -19.13
C LYS A 410 -34.83 28.19 -17.83
N VAL A 411 -35.33 29.37 -17.44
CA VAL A 411 -34.93 30.01 -16.16
C VAL A 411 -35.42 29.21 -14.96
N LYS A 412 -36.67 28.73 -14.98
CA LYS A 412 -37.19 27.83 -13.94
C LYS A 412 -36.35 26.54 -13.82
N GLU A 413 -35.88 26.02 -14.95
CA GLU A 413 -34.98 24.86 -14.98
C GLU A 413 -33.63 25.13 -14.31
N LEU A 414 -33.08 26.34 -14.45
CA LEU A 414 -31.86 26.77 -13.76
C LEU A 414 -32.13 27.02 -12.27
N CYS A 415 -33.28 27.61 -11.93
CA CYS A 415 -33.70 27.85 -10.54
C CYS A 415 -33.92 26.54 -9.77
N ALA A 416 -34.53 25.54 -10.42
CA ALA A 416 -34.71 24.20 -9.85
C ALA A 416 -33.38 23.50 -9.51
N ARG A 417 -32.27 23.91 -10.16
CA ARG A 417 -30.91 23.44 -9.86
C ARG A 417 -30.17 24.29 -8.83
N GLY A 418 -30.88 25.18 -8.12
CA GLY A 418 -30.33 25.97 -7.01
C GLY A 418 -29.95 27.41 -7.36
N PHE A 419 -30.00 27.83 -8.62
CA PHE A 419 -29.65 29.20 -9.04
C PHE A 419 -30.84 30.14 -8.94
N ARG A 420 -31.06 30.74 -7.76
CA ARG A 420 -32.27 31.53 -7.44
C ARG A 420 -32.28 32.97 -7.98
N ASP A 421 -31.17 33.46 -8.51
CA ASP A 421 -31.09 34.79 -9.12
C ASP A 421 -31.58 34.75 -10.57
N GLU A 422 -32.87 35.03 -10.77
CA GLU A 422 -33.51 35.01 -12.08
C GLU A 422 -32.87 35.99 -13.07
N ALA A 423 -32.43 37.17 -12.60
CA ALA A 423 -31.79 38.18 -13.45
C ALA A 423 -30.45 37.65 -13.98
N ARG A 424 -29.66 37.00 -13.11
CA ARG A 424 -28.42 36.34 -13.49
C ARG A 424 -28.66 35.16 -14.43
N CYS A 425 -29.70 34.35 -14.20
CA CYS A 425 -30.08 33.25 -15.09
C CYS A 425 -30.48 33.74 -16.49
N HIS A 426 -31.25 34.83 -16.58
CA HIS A 426 -31.60 35.44 -17.85
C HIS A 426 -30.37 35.91 -18.62
N GLU A 427 -29.40 36.52 -17.92
CA GLU A 427 -28.17 37.04 -18.50
C GLU A 427 -27.24 35.92 -18.99
N VAL A 428 -26.97 34.91 -18.18
CA VAL A 428 -26.12 33.77 -18.63
C VAL A 428 -26.77 32.99 -19.77
N LEU A 429 -28.10 32.92 -19.84
CA LEU A 429 -28.82 32.36 -20.98
C LEU A 429 -28.69 33.22 -22.24
N ARG A 430 -28.38 34.52 -22.14
CA ARG A 430 -28.05 35.34 -23.33
C ARG A 430 -26.63 35.02 -23.77
N GLN A 431 -25.71 34.97 -22.82
CA GLN A 431 -24.30 34.66 -23.07
C GLN A 431 -24.08 33.25 -23.64
N SER A 432 -24.95 32.29 -23.29
CA SER A 432 -24.90 30.91 -23.79
C SER A 432 -25.72 30.67 -25.07
N GLY A 433 -26.15 31.70 -25.78
CA GLY A 433 -26.94 31.52 -27.01
C GLY A 433 -28.36 30.96 -26.78
N GLY A 434 -28.88 31.02 -25.55
CA GLY A 434 -30.17 30.46 -25.16
C GLY A 434 -30.11 29.01 -24.70
N GLU A 435 -28.90 28.43 -24.57
CA GLU A 435 -28.72 27.04 -24.13
C GLU A 435 -28.64 26.92 -22.61
N VAL A 436 -29.45 26.03 -22.04
CA VAL A 436 -29.49 25.76 -20.59
C VAL A 436 -28.16 25.19 -20.09
N ARG A 437 -27.54 24.28 -20.86
CA ARG A 437 -26.24 23.67 -20.50
C ARG A 437 -25.12 24.70 -20.45
N GLY A 438 -25.01 25.56 -21.46
CA GLY A 438 -24.00 26.63 -21.47
C GLY A 438 -24.23 27.64 -20.33
N ALA A 439 -25.49 27.99 -20.05
CA ALA A 439 -25.83 28.87 -18.93
C ALA A 439 -25.46 28.25 -17.57
N LEU A 440 -25.72 26.96 -17.40
CA LEU A 440 -25.35 26.22 -16.20
C LEU A 440 -23.83 26.24 -15.97
N ALA A 441 -23.03 26.03 -17.01
CA ALA A 441 -21.56 26.08 -16.92
C ALA A 441 -21.07 27.48 -16.48
N LEU A 442 -21.66 28.55 -17.02
CA LEU A 442 -21.32 29.93 -16.65
C LEU A 442 -21.71 30.26 -15.20
N LEU A 443 -22.79 29.66 -14.68
CA LEU A 443 -23.24 29.83 -13.30
C LEU A 443 -22.40 29.02 -12.29
N GLN A 444 -21.96 27.83 -12.68
CA GLN A 444 -21.17 26.93 -11.82
C GLN A 444 -19.70 27.37 -11.69
N ARG A 445 -19.12 27.96 -12.74
CA ARG A 445 -17.69 28.31 -12.78
C ARG A 445 -17.20 29.14 -11.58
N PRO A 446 -17.88 30.24 -11.16
CA PRO A 446 -17.45 31.00 -9.99
C PRO A 446 -17.51 30.21 -8.67
N LEU A 447 -18.44 29.27 -8.54
CA LEU A 447 -18.57 28.43 -7.33
C LEU A 447 -17.42 27.43 -7.21
N LEU A 448 -16.85 27.00 -8.34
CA LEU A 448 -15.76 26.04 -8.42
C LEU A 448 -14.38 26.70 -8.39
N GLU A 449 -14.30 28.03 -8.52
CA GLU A 449 -13.04 28.78 -8.59
C GLU A 449 -12.12 28.54 -7.36
N PRO A 450 -12.61 28.55 -6.10
CA PRO A 450 -11.76 28.26 -4.95
C PRO A 450 -11.21 26.83 -4.96
N PHE A 451 -11.98 25.88 -5.50
CA PHE A 451 -11.59 24.48 -5.61
C PHE A 451 -10.53 24.29 -6.71
N HIS A 452 -10.75 24.89 -7.88
CA HIS A 452 -9.79 24.92 -8.99
C HIS A 452 -8.43 25.46 -8.51
N ASN A 453 -8.43 26.57 -7.77
CA ASN A 453 -7.21 27.16 -7.24
C ASN A 453 -6.50 26.27 -6.20
N ARG A 454 -7.23 25.43 -5.45
CA ARG A 454 -6.62 24.48 -4.52
C ARG A 454 -5.96 23.29 -5.22
N ILE A 455 -6.61 22.72 -6.24
CA ILE A 455 -6.06 21.58 -6.99
C ILE A 455 -4.72 21.92 -7.65
N TRP A 456 -4.61 23.12 -8.21
CA TRP A 456 -3.43 23.55 -8.96
C TRP A 456 -2.42 24.31 -8.09
N SER A 457 -2.62 24.35 -6.77
CA SER A 457 -1.70 24.98 -5.83
C SER A 457 -0.56 24.01 -5.48
N GLU A 458 0.69 24.44 -5.66
CA GLU A 458 1.89 23.67 -5.29
C GLU A 458 2.16 23.65 -3.76
N LYS A 459 1.30 24.29 -2.95
CA LYS A 459 1.45 24.30 -1.49
C LYS A 459 1.12 22.93 -0.90
N ALA A 460 1.94 22.49 0.07
CA ALA A 460 1.69 21.28 0.84
C ALA A 460 0.28 21.29 1.44
N GLU A 461 -0.42 20.15 1.39
CA GLU A 461 -1.75 20.04 1.97
C GLU A 461 -1.70 20.33 3.47
N PRO A 462 -2.64 21.14 3.99
CA PRO A 462 -2.71 21.42 5.42
C PRO A 462 -3.00 20.12 6.19
N PRO A 463 -2.49 19.95 7.41
CA PRO A 463 -2.80 18.77 8.23
C PRO A 463 -4.31 18.60 8.50
N VAL A 464 -4.72 17.40 8.93
CA VAL A 464 -6.13 17.13 9.25
C VAL A 464 -6.53 17.92 10.49
N ASP A 465 -7.36 18.95 10.29
CA ASP A 465 -7.95 19.72 11.39
C ASP A 465 -9.08 18.91 12.02
N ILE A 466 -8.82 18.36 13.21
CA ILE A 466 -9.76 17.55 13.98
C ILE A 466 -10.89 18.39 14.58
N HIS A 467 -10.65 19.68 14.83
CA HIS A 467 -11.63 20.59 15.42
C HIS A 467 -12.47 21.34 14.38
N HIS A 468 -12.37 20.94 13.11
CA HIS A 468 -13.15 21.53 12.04
C HIS A 468 -14.68 21.38 12.29
N PRO A 469 -15.50 22.42 12.07
CA PRO A 469 -16.93 22.40 12.39
C PRO A 469 -17.71 21.35 11.59
N ASP A 470 -17.30 21.07 10.35
CA ASP A 470 -17.83 19.96 9.55
C ASP A 470 -17.10 18.64 9.90
N LYS A 471 -17.72 17.84 10.76
CA LYS A 471 -17.22 16.51 11.18
C LYS A 471 -17.13 15.52 10.02
N HIS A 472 -18.04 15.58 9.05
CA HIS A 472 -18.03 14.68 7.90
C HIS A 472 -16.86 14.99 6.96
N ARG A 473 -16.48 16.27 6.82
CA ARG A 473 -15.25 16.65 6.13
C ARG A 473 -14.03 16.02 6.81
N VAL A 474 -13.95 16.05 8.14
CA VAL A 474 -12.84 15.40 8.86
C VAL A 474 -12.83 13.90 8.60
N CYS A 475 -13.97 13.21 8.70
CA CYS A 475 -14.05 11.78 8.41
C CYS A 475 -13.65 11.42 6.96
N ARG A 476 -14.06 12.22 5.96
CA ARG A 476 -13.59 12.05 4.57
C ARG A 476 -12.08 12.18 4.46
N ARG A 477 -11.49 13.19 5.11
CA ARG A 477 -10.04 13.40 5.14
C ARG A 477 -9.31 12.28 5.87
N LEU A 478 -9.84 11.79 6.99
CA LEU A 478 -9.26 10.67 7.72
C LEU A 478 -9.27 9.38 6.87
N LEU A 479 -10.38 9.11 6.18
CA LEU A 479 -10.50 7.97 5.27
C LEU A 479 -9.49 8.06 4.12
N ALA A 480 -9.38 9.24 3.53
CA ALA A 480 -8.52 9.54 2.40
C ALA A 480 -7.03 9.45 2.72
N VAL A 481 -6.60 10.13 3.79
CA VAL A 481 -5.18 10.31 4.14
C VAL A 481 -4.63 9.06 4.81
N TYR A 482 -5.45 8.40 5.64
CA TYR A 482 -5.00 7.27 6.47
C TYR A 482 -5.57 5.92 6.05
N ASP A 483 -6.30 5.83 4.94
CA ASP A 483 -6.85 4.57 4.40
C ASP A 483 -7.54 3.71 5.48
N LEU A 484 -8.45 4.32 6.23
CA LEU A 484 -9.16 3.63 7.30
C LEU A 484 -10.15 2.60 6.72
N PRO A 485 -10.36 1.43 7.37
CA PRO A 485 -11.13 0.33 6.76
C PRO A 485 -12.60 0.63 6.42
N SER A 486 -13.20 1.62 7.09
CA SER A 486 -14.60 2.00 6.84
C SER A 486 -14.91 3.38 7.40
N TRP A 487 -16.02 3.97 6.95
CA TRP A 487 -16.55 5.22 7.48
C TRP A 487 -16.78 5.18 9.00
N GLY A 488 -17.31 4.07 9.52
CA GLY A 488 -17.51 3.88 10.97
C GLY A 488 -16.19 3.92 11.76
N ARG A 489 -15.07 3.47 11.17
CA ARG A 489 -13.73 3.63 11.77
C ARG A 489 -13.31 5.11 11.80
N CYS A 490 -13.61 5.89 10.77
CA CYS A 490 -13.32 7.33 10.76
C CYS A 490 -14.12 8.08 11.83
N GLU A 491 -15.39 7.75 12.02
CA GLU A 491 -16.23 8.33 13.07
C GLU A 491 -15.74 7.93 14.47
N LEU A 492 -15.34 6.67 14.64
CA LEU A 492 -14.75 6.19 15.89
C LEU A 492 -13.45 6.95 16.23
N ALA A 493 -12.53 7.08 15.26
CA ALA A 493 -11.30 7.83 15.43
C ALA A 493 -11.57 9.30 15.82
N LEU A 494 -12.46 9.98 15.10
CA LEU A 494 -12.84 11.36 15.40
C LEU A 494 -13.46 11.48 16.80
N SER A 495 -14.31 10.54 17.20
CA SER A 495 -14.96 10.54 18.52
C SER A 495 -14.00 10.28 19.69
N LEU A 496 -12.87 9.61 19.45
CA LEU A 496 -11.82 9.38 20.44
C LEU A 496 -10.92 10.61 20.57
N LEU A 497 -10.62 11.28 19.45
CA LEU A 497 -9.78 12.50 19.42
C LEU A 497 -10.48 13.73 20.01
N LEU A 498 -11.81 13.79 19.94
CA LEU A 498 -12.61 14.89 20.51
C LEU A 498 -13.00 14.67 21.98
N GLU A 499 -12.55 13.58 22.60
CA GLU A 499 -12.88 13.27 23.99
C GLU A 499 -12.08 14.18 24.94
N HIS A 500 -12.76 14.94 25.81
CA HIS A 500 -12.19 16.04 26.60
C HIS A 500 -11.09 15.63 27.62
N SER A 501 -10.86 14.33 27.79
CA SER A 501 -9.91 13.74 28.73
C SER A 501 -8.80 12.92 28.06
N ALA A 502 -8.72 12.93 26.72
CA ALA A 502 -7.87 12.01 25.97
C ALA A 502 -6.67 12.74 25.32
N PRO A 503 -5.44 12.57 25.82
CA PRO A 503 -4.23 13.16 25.24
C PRO A 503 -3.69 12.33 24.07
N TYR A 504 -4.57 11.82 23.20
CA TYR A 504 -4.16 10.91 22.13
C TYR A 504 -3.72 11.71 20.89
N ALA A 505 -2.58 11.33 20.31
CA ALA A 505 -2.20 11.86 19.01
C ALA A 505 -3.05 11.22 17.90
N LEU A 506 -3.26 11.98 16.82
CA LEU A 506 -4.04 11.54 15.65
C LEU A 506 -3.56 10.19 15.11
N GLU A 507 -2.25 10.02 14.92
CA GLU A 507 -1.66 8.82 14.35
C GLU A 507 -1.85 7.59 15.25
N ASP A 508 -1.71 7.77 16.57
CA ASP A 508 -1.89 6.68 17.54
C ASP A 508 -3.34 6.18 17.53
N VAL A 509 -4.31 7.09 17.47
CA VAL A 509 -5.74 6.74 17.37
C VAL A 509 -6.03 6.05 16.04
N VAL A 510 -5.53 6.59 14.93
CA VAL A 510 -5.72 6.01 13.59
C VAL A 510 -5.20 4.58 13.54
N GLN A 511 -4.02 4.30 14.09
CA GLN A 511 -3.46 2.95 14.10
C GLN A 511 -4.32 2.00 14.95
N ALA A 512 -4.69 2.40 16.16
CA ALA A 512 -5.52 1.57 17.04
C ALA A 512 -6.91 1.28 16.44
N VAL A 513 -7.50 2.29 15.80
CA VAL A 513 -8.80 2.19 15.12
C VAL A 513 -8.69 1.48 13.77
N ARG A 514 -7.50 1.27 13.20
CA ARG A 514 -7.33 0.39 12.05
C ARG A 514 -7.44 -1.08 12.48
N GLU A 515 -6.82 -1.44 13.60
CA GLU A 515 -6.76 -2.81 14.11
C GLU A 515 -8.05 -3.27 14.80
N SER A 516 -8.75 -2.40 15.53
CA SER A 516 -9.96 -2.76 16.29
C SER A 516 -11.12 -1.77 16.15
N HIS A 517 -12.35 -2.27 16.24
CA HIS A 517 -13.58 -1.47 16.24
C HIS A 517 -14.17 -1.26 17.64
N ASP A 518 -13.59 -1.92 18.66
CA ASP A 518 -14.04 -1.87 20.04
C ASP A 518 -13.45 -0.65 20.76
N ARG A 519 -14.31 0.28 21.18
CA ARG A 519 -13.92 1.56 21.78
C ARG A 519 -13.16 1.36 23.09
N GLU A 520 -13.65 0.49 23.98
CA GLU A 520 -13.03 0.22 25.29
C GLU A 520 -11.68 -0.49 25.13
N PHE A 521 -11.58 -1.42 24.18
CA PHE A 521 -10.31 -2.04 23.82
C PHE A 521 -9.31 -1.00 23.31
N ILE A 522 -9.71 -0.15 22.36
CA ILE A 522 -8.84 0.92 21.82
C ILE A 522 -8.35 1.85 22.93
N LYS A 523 -9.22 2.26 23.86
CA LYS A 523 -8.81 3.09 25.00
C LYS A 523 -7.73 2.43 25.85
N ARG A 524 -7.86 1.12 26.14
CA ARG A 524 -6.83 0.36 26.89
C ARG A 524 -5.52 0.26 26.11
N VAL A 525 -5.59 0.13 24.78
CA VAL A 525 -4.41 0.10 23.91
C VAL A 525 -3.72 1.46 23.86
N LEU A 526 -4.49 2.57 23.85
CA LEU A 526 -3.95 3.93 23.80
C LEU A 526 -3.44 4.44 25.16
N ALA A 527 -3.85 3.81 26.26
CA ALA A 527 -3.53 4.23 27.62
C ALA A 527 -2.85 3.11 28.42
N LYS A 528 -1.70 2.61 27.94
CA LYS A 528 -0.88 1.66 28.69
C LYS A 528 0.16 2.39 29.54
N GLU A 529 0.29 2.00 30.79
CA GLU A 529 1.28 2.57 31.71
C GLU A 529 2.64 1.88 31.56
N CYS A 530 3.72 2.65 31.48
CA CYS A 530 5.07 2.10 31.49
C CYS A 530 5.51 1.78 32.94
N PRO A 531 5.93 0.54 33.25
CA PRO A 531 6.29 0.15 34.62
C PRO A 531 7.57 0.82 35.16
N ILE A 532 8.34 1.51 34.31
CA ILE A 532 9.60 2.16 34.67
C ILE A 532 9.39 3.64 35.01
N CYS A 533 8.75 4.40 34.11
CA CYS A 533 8.53 5.84 34.28
C CYS A 533 7.11 6.21 34.72
N LEU A 534 6.21 5.22 34.87
CA LEU A 534 4.82 5.38 35.31
C LEU A 534 3.98 6.34 34.43
N SER A 535 4.48 6.67 33.25
CA SER A 535 3.81 7.52 32.28
C SER A 535 2.97 6.68 31.32
N VAL A 536 1.90 7.27 30.79
CA VAL A 536 0.93 6.60 29.93
C VAL A 536 1.30 6.79 28.46
N PHE A 537 1.37 5.67 27.72
CA PHE A 537 1.70 5.63 26.31
C PHE A 537 0.71 4.75 25.53
N PRO A 538 0.49 5.03 24.24
CA PRO A 538 -0.18 4.09 23.36
C PRO A 538 0.71 2.88 23.12
N HIS A 539 0.09 1.72 22.86
CA HIS A 539 0.79 0.46 22.65
C HIS A 539 1.81 0.52 21.50
N SER A 540 1.53 1.30 20.45
CA SER A 540 2.45 1.57 19.33
C SER A 540 3.78 2.18 19.77
N LYS A 541 3.82 2.85 20.92
CA LYS A 541 5.01 3.49 21.52
C LYS A 541 5.56 2.69 22.70
N MET A 542 5.18 1.43 22.80
CA MET A 542 5.72 0.49 23.77
C MET A 542 6.48 -0.63 23.08
N GLN A 543 7.56 -1.05 23.70
CA GLN A 543 8.38 -2.17 23.27
C GLN A 543 8.27 -3.30 24.30
N SER A 544 8.09 -4.52 23.80
CA SER A 544 8.12 -5.72 24.61
C SER A 544 9.31 -6.57 24.21
N LEU A 545 10.04 -7.12 25.18
CA LEU A 545 11.15 -8.03 24.89
C LEU A 545 10.62 -9.35 24.34
N THR A 546 11.27 -9.93 23.33
CA THR A 546 10.85 -11.23 22.77
C THR A 546 10.88 -12.35 23.81
N SER A 547 11.78 -12.27 24.79
CA SER A 547 11.94 -13.28 25.85
C SER A 547 10.92 -13.19 26.98
N CYS A 548 10.21 -12.07 27.15
CA CYS A 548 9.23 -11.91 28.23
C CYS A 548 8.08 -10.97 27.82
N GLN A 549 6.88 -11.17 28.36
CA GLN A 549 5.72 -10.34 28.00
C GLN A 549 5.72 -8.95 28.65
N CYS A 550 6.84 -8.53 29.25
CA CYS A 550 6.96 -7.20 29.86
C CYS A 550 7.02 -6.14 28.76
N SER A 551 6.23 -5.08 28.91
CA SER A 551 6.14 -3.97 27.96
C SER A 551 6.55 -2.66 28.63
N VAL A 552 7.44 -1.91 28.00
CA VAL A 552 7.97 -0.63 28.48
C VAL A 552 7.91 0.41 27.37
N CYS A 553 7.87 1.70 27.68
CA CYS A 553 7.88 2.73 26.64
C CYS A 553 9.20 2.75 25.85
N CYS A 554 9.18 3.17 24.59
CA CYS A 554 10.37 3.22 23.73
C CYS A 554 11.54 3.98 24.38
N GLY A 555 11.27 5.11 25.06
CA GLY A 555 12.29 5.89 25.75
C GLY A 555 12.99 5.11 26.88
N CYS A 556 12.24 4.42 27.74
CA CYS A 556 12.82 3.61 28.81
C CYS A 556 13.58 2.39 28.26
N PHE A 557 13.04 1.76 27.20
CA PHE A 557 13.70 0.67 26.51
C PHE A 557 15.06 1.10 25.93
N GLN A 558 15.08 2.19 25.15
CA GLN A 558 16.27 2.76 24.56
C GLN A 558 17.30 3.15 25.63
N GLN A 559 16.86 3.84 26.67
CA GLN A 559 17.74 4.30 27.74
C GLN A 559 18.37 3.13 28.51
N HIS A 560 17.58 2.13 28.89
CA HIS A 560 18.08 0.93 29.58
C HIS A 560 19.16 0.23 28.77
N PHE A 561 18.91 -0.07 27.50
CA PHE A 561 19.88 -0.78 26.67
C PHE A 561 21.07 0.10 26.26
N THR A 562 20.89 1.41 26.11
CA THR A 562 22.01 2.34 25.91
C THR A 562 22.97 2.32 27.11
N ILE A 563 22.44 2.38 28.34
CA ILE A 563 23.25 2.30 29.56
C ILE A 563 23.86 0.90 29.69
N ALA A 564 23.11 -0.16 29.40
CA ALA A 564 23.62 -1.52 29.48
C ALA A 564 24.79 -1.77 28.50
N VAL A 565 24.72 -1.20 27.30
CA VAL A 565 25.76 -1.31 26.28
C VAL A 565 26.95 -0.38 26.57
N ARG A 566 26.74 0.85 27.06
CA ARG A 566 27.85 1.77 27.35
C ARG A 566 28.60 1.41 28.63
N ASP A 567 27.85 1.17 29.70
CA ASP A 567 28.39 1.20 31.06
C ASP A 567 28.39 -0.19 31.73
N LYS A 568 27.74 -1.18 31.14
CA LYS A 568 27.60 -2.53 31.72
C LYS A 568 28.17 -3.63 30.83
N HIS A 569 28.12 -4.85 31.35
CA HIS A 569 28.53 -6.05 30.62
C HIS A 569 27.36 -6.55 29.78
N ILE A 570 27.64 -7.25 28.67
CA ILE A 570 26.63 -7.77 27.74
C ILE A 570 25.62 -8.72 28.43
N ARG A 571 26.01 -9.40 29.52
CA ARG A 571 25.12 -10.22 30.37
C ARG A 571 24.11 -9.41 31.20
N ASP A 572 24.30 -8.10 31.33
CA ASP A 572 23.35 -7.20 32.01
C ASP A 572 22.27 -6.67 31.06
N MET A 573 22.31 -7.07 29.78
CA MET A 573 21.32 -6.71 28.75
C MET A 573 20.06 -7.59 28.86
N VAL A 574 19.48 -7.67 30.06
CA VAL A 574 18.22 -8.38 30.38
C VAL A 574 17.05 -7.41 30.45
N CYS A 575 15.83 -7.94 30.61
CA CYS A 575 14.64 -7.14 30.82
C CYS A 575 14.76 -6.20 32.03
N PRO A 576 14.48 -4.89 31.88
CA PRO A 576 14.51 -3.94 33.00
C PRO A 576 13.39 -4.14 34.03
N VAL A 577 12.37 -4.94 33.71
CA VAL A 577 11.20 -5.19 34.58
C VAL A 577 11.39 -6.48 35.37
N CYS A 578 11.64 -7.59 34.67
CA CYS A 578 11.66 -8.93 35.27
C CYS A 578 13.05 -9.57 35.33
N TRP A 579 14.09 -8.93 34.79
CA TRP A 579 15.48 -9.42 34.80
C TRP A 579 15.72 -10.74 34.04
N GLU A 580 14.75 -11.19 33.24
CA GLU A 580 14.86 -12.34 32.35
C GLU A 580 15.35 -11.91 30.94
N PRO A 581 15.96 -12.81 30.14
CA PRO A 581 16.28 -14.21 30.43
C PRO A 581 17.60 -14.38 31.23
N ASN A 582 17.78 -15.54 31.88
CA ASN A 582 19.06 -15.89 32.51
C ASN A 582 20.17 -16.12 31.46
N ILE A 583 21.01 -15.10 31.23
CA ILE A 583 22.09 -15.07 30.22
C ILE A 583 23.36 -15.84 30.69
N ASN A 584 23.21 -16.83 31.56
CA ASN A 584 24.33 -17.65 32.04
C ASN A 584 24.51 -18.93 31.22
N ASP A 585 23.48 -19.38 30.51
CA ASP A 585 23.50 -20.58 29.66
C ASP A 585 23.90 -20.23 28.21
N PRO A 586 25.00 -20.79 27.68
CA PRO A 586 25.48 -20.52 26.32
C PRO A 586 24.49 -20.82 25.19
N GLU A 587 23.59 -21.80 25.34
CA GLU A 587 22.65 -22.19 24.27
C GLU A 587 21.51 -21.17 24.10
N HIS A 588 20.97 -20.70 25.22
CA HIS A 588 19.92 -19.66 25.23
C HIS A 588 20.44 -18.27 24.88
N LEU A 589 21.73 -18.01 25.10
CA LEU A 589 22.39 -16.72 24.90
C LEU A 589 22.36 -16.28 23.42
N ASN A 590 22.73 -17.18 22.51
CA ASN A 590 22.79 -16.86 21.08
C ASN A 590 21.39 -16.62 20.47
N SER A 591 20.39 -17.42 20.90
CA SER A 591 19.00 -17.24 20.46
C SER A 591 18.43 -15.91 20.96
N TYR A 592 18.69 -15.56 22.23
CA TYR A 592 18.28 -14.29 22.80
C TYR A 592 18.83 -13.09 22.04
N PHE A 593 20.16 -13.01 21.89
CA PHE A 593 20.79 -11.87 21.22
C PHE A 593 20.42 -11.76 19.74
N SER A 594 20.13 -12.87 19.06
CA SER A 594 19.62 -12.84 17.68
C SER A 594 18.26 -12.12 17.57
N THR A 595 17.38 -12.31 18.55
CA THR A 595 16.09 -11.60 18.58
C THR A 595 16.22 -10.16 19.10
N LEU A 596 17.09 -9.94 20.09
CA LEU A 596 17.34 -8.63 20.66
C LEU A 596 18.01 -7.70 19.63
N ASP A 597 18.90 -8.21 18.78
CA ASP A 597 19.56 -7.45 17.70
C ASP A 597 18.55 -6.71 16.82
N ILE A 598 17.49 -7.41 16.40
CA ILE A 598 16.43 -6.84 15.55
C ILE A 598 15.75 -5.67 16.26
N GLN A 599 15.47 -5.79 17.57
CA GLN A 599 14.82 -4.74 18.35
C GLN A 599 15.75 -3.55 18.62
N LEU A 600 17.05 -3.79 18.80
CA LEU A 600 18.03 -2.75 19.09
C LEU A 600 18.45 -1.96 17.85
N ARG A 601 18.41 -2.55 16.66
CA ARG A 601 18.82 -1.91 15.40
C ARG A 601 18.07 -0.62 15.10
N GLU A 602 16.76 -0.63 15.30
CA GLU A 602 15.90 0.54 15.02
C GLU A 602 15.78 1.47 16.24
N CYS A 603 16.22 1.02 17.42
CA CYS A 603 16.01 1.71 18.67
C CYS A 603 17.26 2.45 19.18
N LEU A 604 18.46 1.91 18.99
CA LEU A 604 19.71 2.49 19.48
C LEU A 604 20.31 3.46 18.46
N GLU A 605 21.03 4.46 18.96
CA GLU A 605 21.87 5.31 18.10
C GLU A 605 22.95 4.46 17.40
N PRO A 606 23.36 4.79 16.16
CA PRO A 606 24.31 3.99 15.38
C PRO A 606 25.60 3.68 16.14
N GLU A 607 26.18 4.66 16.84
CA GLU A 607 27.42 4.49 17.62
C GLU A 607 27.26 3.48 18.77
N VAL A 608 26.09 3.46 19.42
CA VAL A 608 25.80 2.54 20.53
C VAL A 608 25.51 1.15 19.99
N TYR A 609 24.81 1.04 18.87
CA TYR A 609 24.53 -0.23 18.21
C TYR A 609 25.82 -0.91 17.72
N GLU A 610 26.77 -0.16 17.15
CA GLU A 610 28.11 -0.67 16.81
C GLU A 610 28.86 -1.17 18.05
N LEU A 611 28.74 -0.48 19.18
CA LEU A 611 29.34 -0.93 20.45
C LEU A 611 28.71 -2.24 20.95
N PHE A 612 27.40 -2.42 20.77
CA PHE A 612 26.70 -3.68 21.06
C PHE A 612 27.26 -4.83 20.21
N HIS A 613 27.37 -4.64 18.90
CA HIS A 613 27.94 -5.63 17.97
C HIS A 613 29.39 -5.96 18.30
N LYS A 614 30.19 -4.95 18.66
CA LYS A 614 31.56 -5.13 19.12
C LYS A 614 31.62 -6.01 20.36
N LYS A 615 30.79 -5.75 21.38
CA LYS A 615 30.73 -6.58 22.61
C LYS A 615 30.28 -8.02 22.32
N LEU A 616 29.31 -8.22 21.43
CA LEU A 616 28.82 -9.55 21.06
C LEU A 616 29.92 -10.34 20.32
N THR A 617 30.63 -9.67 19.40
CA THR A 617 31.77 -10.25 18.68
C THR A 617 32.90 -10.62 19.64
N GLU A 618 33.29 -9.71 20.54
CA GLU A 618 34.30 -9.98 21.57
C GLU A 618 33.90 -11.18 22.44
N GLN A 619 32.63 -11.30 22.83
CA GLN A 619 32.15 -12.44 23.61
C GLN A 619 32.25 -13.77 22.85
N ALA A 620 32.02 -13.77 21.54
CA ALA A 620 32.19 -14.96 20.71
C ALA A 620 33.67 -15.35 20.58
N LEU A 621 34.55 -14.36 20.43
CA LEU A 621 35.99 -14.56 20.20
C LEU A 621 36.76 -14.98 21.47
N ILE A 622 36.32 -14.57 22.68
CA ILE A 622 37.02 -14.88 23.95
C ILE A 622 37.22 -16.39 24.20
N LYS A 623 36.37 -17.24 23.60
CA LYS A 623 36.49 -18.71 23.74
C LYS A 623 37.67 -19.30 22.95
N ASP A 624 38.21 -18.56 21.99
CA ASP A 624 39.32 -19.01 21.17
C ASP A 624 40.66 -18.94 21.95
N PRO A 625 41.46 -20.02 21.99
CA PRO A 625 42.72 -20.02 22.70
C PRO A 625 43.75 -19.01 22.19
N LYS A 626 43.63 -18.55 20.93
CA LYS A 626 44.49 -17.55 20.28
C LYS A 626 43.96 -16.12 20.38
N PHE A 627 42.88 -15.91 21.13
CA PHE A 627 42.33 -14.58 21.36
C PHE A 627 43.24 -13.73 22.27
N LEU A 628 43.48 -12.47 21.86
CA LEU A 628 44.29 -11.49 22.55
C LEU A 628 43.53 -10.17 22.76
N TRP A 629 43.74 -9.57 23.93
CA TRP A 629 43.32 -8.20 24.22
C TRP A 629 44.48 -7.24 23.95
N CYS A 630 44.23 -6.18 23.20
CA CYS A 630 45.18 -5.08 23.07
C CYS A 630 45.34 -4.35 24.42
N CYS A 631 46.58 -4.21 24.89
CA CYS A 631 46.86 -3.48 26.13
C CYS A 631 46.72 -1.96 26.03
N HIS A 632 46.62 -1.40 24.81
CA HIS A 632 46.49 0.05 24.58
C HIS A 632 45.04 0.52 24.52
N CYS A 633 44.17 -0.24 23.84
CA CYS A 633 42.79 0.18 23.54
C CYS A 633 41.72 -0.83 23.95
N SER A 634 42.09 -1.92 24.64
CA SER A 634 41.17 -2.99 25.07
C SER A 634 40.34 -3.61 23.93
N TYR A 635 40.82 -3.54 22.69
CA TYR A 635 40.21 -4.24 21.54
C TYR A 635 40.63 -5.71 21.51
N GLY A 636 39.67 -6.61 21.36
CA GLY A 636 39.88 -8.06 21.29
C GLY A 636 39.98 -8.59 19.85
N PHE A 637 40.95 -9.47 19.57
CA PHE A 637 41.11 -10.09 18.25
C PHE A 637 41.85 -11.42 18.33
N ILE A 638 41.71 -12.26 17.30
CA ILE A 638 42.45 -13.53 17.17
C ILE A 638 43.80 -13.24 16.50
N TYR A 639 44.88 -13.78 17.07
CA TYR A 639 46.22 -13.68 16.51
C TYR A 639 46.78 -15.08 16.21
N ASP A 640 46.90 -15.39 14.92
CA ASP A 640 47.40 -16.68 14.43
C ASP A 640 48.92 -16.76 14.26
N GLY A 641 49.65 -15.69 14.55
CA GLY A 641 51.11 -15.66 14.39
C GLY A 641 51.85 -16.24 15.60
N ASP A 642 53.09 -16.69 15.37
CA ASP A 642 53.98 -17.20 16.41
C ASP A 642 54.94 -16.13 16.97
N GLN A 643 54.86 -14.89 16.45
CA GLN A 643 55.75 -13.82 16.89
C GLN A 643 55.28 -13.22 18.22
N LEU A 644 56.25 -12.87 19.06
CA LEU A 644 55.96 -12.13 20.29
C LEU A 644 55.39 -10.74 19.99
N LYS A 645 55.79 -10.10 18.89
CA LYS A 645 55.28 -8.77 18.51
C LYS A 645 53.94 -8.88 17.80
N VAL A 646 52.90 -8.30 18.40
CA VAL A 646 51.56 -8.21 17.83
C VAL A 646 51.21 -6.75 17.61
N THR A 647 50.62 -6.42 16.47
CA THR A 647 50.11 -5.06 16.18
C THR A 647 48.60 -5.06 16.19
N CYS A 648 48.00 -4.21 17.01
CA CYS A 648 46.55 -4.08 17.06
C CYS A 648 46.02 -3.41 15.78
N PHE A 649 45.04 -4.01 15.12
CA PHE A 649 44.45 -3.42 13.90
C PHE A 649 43.62 -2.16 14.17
N GLN A 650 43.15 -1.96 15.40
CA GLN A 650 42.33 -0.81 15.78
C GLN A 650 43.15 0.43 16.10
N CYS A 651 44.16 0.30 16.98
CA CYS A 651 44.96 1.46 17.43
C CYS A 651 46.36 1.51 16.80
N LEU A 652 46.72 0.50 15.98
CA LEU A 652 48.01 0.38 15.29
C LEU A 652 49.25 0.29 16.19
N ASN A 653 49.08 0.33 17.52
CA ASN A 653 50.16 0.14 18.48
C ASN A 653 50.51 -1.35 18.64
N SER A 654 51.80 -1.61 18.81
CA SER A 654 52.31 -2.96 19.04
C SER A 654 52.43 -3.30 20.53
N PHE A 655 52.26 -4.58 20.86
CA PHE A 655 52.43 -5.14 22.20
C PHE A 655 52.92 -6.59 22.13
N CYS A 656 53.40 -7.13 23.26
CA CYS A 656 53.87 -8.51 23.33
C CYS A 656 52.70 -9.51 23.50
N ALA A 657 52.63 -10.56 22.69
CA ALA A 657 51.60 -11.61 22.79
C ALA A 657 51.60 -12.33 24.15
N GLN A 658 52.79 -12.54 24.73
CA GLN A 658 52.97 -13.30 25.96
C GLN A 658 52.87 -12.42 27.21
N CYS A 659 53.73 -11.41 27.35
CA CYS A 659 53.71 -10.56 28.55
C CYS A 659 52.68 -9.42 28.50
N LYS A 660 52.04 -9.20 27.35
CA LYS A 660 50.98 -8.20 27.11
C LYS A 660 51.36 -6.76 27.40
N LYS A 661 52.66 -6.47 27.50
CA LYS A 661 53.20 -5.11 27.67
C LYS A 661 53.37 -4.41 26.31
N PRO A 662 53.34 -3.06 26.27
CA PRO A 662 53.70 -2.29 25.08
C PRO A 662 55.01 -2.77 24.46
N TRP A 663 55.03 -2.89 23.14
CA TRP A 663 56.20 -3.43 22.45
C TRP A 663 57.27 -2.35 22.27
N GLU A 664 58.50 -2.66 22.67
CA GLU A 664 59.67 -1.82 22.44
C GLU A 664 60.70 -2.59 21.59
N SER A 665 61.53 -1.86 20.85
CA SER A 665 62.58 -2.46 20.01
C SER A 665 63.52 -3.38 20.80
N GLN A 666 63.78 -3.06 22.06
CA GLN A 666 64.66 -3.78 22.97
C GLN A 666 64.06 -5.12 23.43
N HIS A 667 62.76 -5.33 23.27
CA HIS A 667 62.14 -6.64 23.49
C HIS A 667 62.45 -7.63 22.34
N ALA A 668 62.86 -7.14 21.16
CA ALA A 668 63.15 -8.00 20.03
C ALA A 668 64.33 -8.95 20.35
N GLY A 669 64.11 -10.25 20.15
CA GLY A 669 65.13 -11.27 20.41
C GLY A 669 65.34 -11.62 21.89
N LEU A 670 64.61 -10.99 22.82
CA LEU A 670 64.63 -11.31 24.25
C LEU A 670 63.36 -12.06 24.65
N SER A 671 63.48 -12.99 25.59
CA SER A 671 62.33 -13.53 26.31
C SER A 671 61.68 -12.45 27.18
N CYS A 672 60.41 -12.64 27.54
CA CYS A 672 59.67 -11.70 28.39
C CYS A 672 60.37 -11.44 29.75
N GLU A 673 61.00 -12.46 30.34
CA GLU A 673 61.73 -12.37 31.61
C GLU A 673 63.04 -11.60 31.46
N GLN A 674 63.78 -11.85 30.38
CA GLN A 674 65.01 -11.13 30.06
C GLN A 674 64.72 -9.65 29.77
N TYR A 675 63.67 -9.36 29.01
CA TYR A 675 63.25 -7.98 28.75
C TYR A 675 62.80 -7.26 30.03
N GLN A 676 62.07 -7.91 30.93
CA GLN A 676 61.72 -7.33 32.23
C GLN A 676 62.94 -7.07 33.11
N SER A 677 63.92 -7.96 33.11
CA SER A 677 65.16 -7.77 33.87
C SER A 677 66.00 -6.63 33.28
N TRP A 678 66.11 -6.59 31.96
CA TRP A 678 66.72 -5.47 31.25
C TRP A 678 66.04 -4.13 31.60
N LYS A 679 64.70 -4.07 31.59
CA LYS A 679 63.92 -2.88 32.01
C LYS A 679 64.28 -2.44 33.43
N ARG A 680 64.38 -3.37 34.39
CA ARG A 680 64.75 -3.05 35.79
C ARG A 680 66.14 -2.42 35.91
N GLU A 681 67.09 -2.92 35.13
CA GLU A 681 68.49 -2.55 35.22
C GLU A 681 68.85 -1.32 34.38
N ASN A 682 68.10 -1.05 33.30
CA ASN A 682 68.50 -0.09 32.27
C ASN A 682 67.50 1.05 32.03
N ASP A 683 66.24 0.95 32.47
CA ASP A 683 65.23 1.99 32.25
C ASP A 683 65.17 2.97 33.45
N PRO A 684 65.58 4.24 33.28
CA PRO A 684 65.58 5.23 34.36
C PRO A 684 64.17 5.57 34.88
N GLU A 685 63.15 5.53 34.02
CA GLU A 685 61.77 5.77 34.46
C GLU A 685 61.23 4.59 35.26
N TYR A 686 61.57 3.36 34.86
CA TYR A 686 61.22 2.17 35.62
C TYR A 686 61.89 2.17 37.00
N GLN A 687 63.17 2.52 37.06
CA GLN A 687 63.92 2.64 38.31
C GLN A 687 63.36 3.73 39.23
N LYS A 688 62.92 4.86 38.65
CA LYS A 688 62.25 5.94 39.40
C LYS A 688 60.91 5.50 39.99
N GLN A 689 60.17 4.61 39.31
CA GLN A 689 58.93 4.03 39.81
C GLN A 689 59.14 2.92 40.85
N GLY A 690 60.32 2.30 40.87
CA GLY A 690 60.74 1.33 41.89
C GLY A 690 59.77 0.17 42.08
N LEU A 691 59.49 -0.17 43.34
CA LEU A 691 58.61 -1.29 43.70
C LEU A 691 57.15 -1.08 43.25
N ALA A 692 56.69 0.16 43.14
CA ALA A 692 55.34 0.47 42.68
C ALA A 692 55.17 0.13 41.19
N GLY A 693 56.20 0.39 40.37
CA GLY A 693 56.25 -0.06 38.97
C GLY A 693 56.18 -1.59 38.87
N TYR A 694 56.95 -2.30 39.69
CA TYR A 694 56.95 -3.78 39.74
C TYR A 694 55.57 -4.37 40.10
N LEU A 695 54.89 -3.81 41.10
CA LEU A 695 53.56 -4.28 41.52
C LEU A 695 52.47 -4.02 40.48
N ARG A 696 52.55 -2.90 39.76
CA ARG A 696 51.62 -2.57 38.68
C ARG A 696 51.82 -3.47 37.46
N ASP A 697 53.07 -3.75 37.12
CA ASP A 697 53.47 -4.58 35.99
C ASP A 697 53.14 -6.06 36.21
N ASN A 698 53.17 -6.53 37.47
CA ASN A 698 52.69 -7.86 37.89
C ASN A 698 51.23 -7.82 38.38
N GLY A 699 50.42 -6.98 37.74
CA GLY A 699 49.03 -6.76 38.08
C GLY A 699 48.13 -7.98 37.88
N ILE A 700 46.83 -7.79 38.12
CA ILE A 700 45.84 -8.87 38.14
C ILE A 700 45.55 -9.32 36.69
N THR A 701 45.64 -10.62 36.42
CA THR A 701 45.22 -11.20 35.14
C THR A 701 44.02 -12.10 35.36
N CYS A 702 42.93 -11.87 34.64
CA CYS A 702 41.74 -12.71 34.76
C CYS A 702 42.01 -14.13 34.22
N PRO A 703 41.81 -15.20 35.00
CA PRO A 703 42.07 -16.56 34.52
C PRO A 703 41.08 -17.01 33.42
N ASN A 704 39.87 -16.44 33.40
CA ASN A 704 38.86 -16.77 32.40
C ASN A 704 39.12 -16.09 31.03
N CYS A 705 39.11 -14.75 30.94
CA CYS A 705 39.26 -14.03 29.67
C CYS A 705 40.68 -13.50 29.39
N ARG A 706 41.64 -13.76 30.29
CA ARG A 706 43.04 -13.33 30.20
C ARG A 706 43.26 -11.81 30.10
N PHE A 707 42.25 -10.99 30.37
CA PHE A 707 42.40 -9.53 30.44
C PHE A 707 43.30 -9.15 31.62
N GLN A 708 44.23 -8.23 31.39
CA GLN A 708 45.21 -7.79 32.38
C GLN A 708 44.89 -6.40 32.89
N TYR A 709 44.90 -6.25 34.21
CA TYR A 709 44.72 -5.00 34.93
C TYR A 709 46.06 -4.52 35.47
N ALA A 710 46.41 -3.27 35.21
CA ALA A 710 47.56 -2.61 35.80
C ALA A 710 47.26 -2.15 37.24
N LEU A 711 46.81 -3.08 38.10
CA LEU A 711 46.41 -2.84 39.48
C LEU A 711 47.19 -3.77 40.42
N SER A 712 47.71 -3.23 41.52
CA SER A 712 48.24 -4.05 42.62
C SER A 712 47.13 -4.87 43.27
N LYS A 713 47.44 -6.07 43.76
CA LYS A 713 46.45 -7.00 44.35
C LYS A 713 45.70 -6.44 45.57
N GLY A 714 46.24 -5.43 46.26
CA GLY A 714 45.56 -4.69 47.32
C GLY A 714 45.19 -5.53 48.55
N GLY A 715 44.28 -5.01 49.39
CA GLY A 715 43.82 -5.68 50.61
C GLY A 715 42.63 -6.63 50.42
N CYS A 716 41.79 -6.42 49.40
CA CYS A 716 40.65 -7.30 49.08
C CYS A 716 41.06 -8.31 48.00
N MET A 717 40.99 -9.61 48.31
CA MET A 717 41.36 -10.67 47.37
C MET A 717 40.23 -11.06 46.42
N HIS A 718 38.97 -10.73 46.74
CA HIS A 718 37.84 -10.93 45.83
C HIS A 718 37.91 -9.92 44.69
N PHE A 719 38.06 -10.42 43.46
CA PHE A 719 38.13 -9.61 42.26
C PHE A 719 37.08 -10.07 41.25
N CYS A 720 36.29 -9.14 40.73
CA CYS A 720 35.33 -9.40 39.65
C CYS A 720 35.87 -8.79 38.36
N CYS A 721 36.16 -9.62 37.35
CA CYS A 721 36.63 -9.15 36.06
C CYS A 721 35.57 -8.23 35.40
N SER A 722 35.93 -7.02 34.98
CA SER A 722 35.03 -6.13 34.25
C SER A 722 34.66 -6.66 32.86
N GLN A 723 35.56 -7.43 32.24
CA GLN A 723 35.37 -7.92 30.86
C GLN A 723 34.52 -9.19 30.75
N CYS A 724 34.54 -10.08 31.74
CA CYS A 724 33.80 -11.35 31.67
C CYS A 724 32.99 -11.69 32.93
N ARG A 725 33.01 -10.81 33.94
CA ARG A 725 32.36 -10.96 35.25
C ARG A 725 32.79 -12.21 36.04
N TYR A 726 33.85 -12.89 35.62
CA TYR A 726 34.42 -14.00 36.38
C TYR A 726 34.92 -13.47 37.72
N GLN A 727 34.50 -14.13 38.81
CA GLN A 727 34.85 -13.77 40.18
C GLN A 727 35.94 -14.72 40.68
N PHE A 728 37.08 -14.17 41.08
CA PHE A 728 38.26 -14.96 41.43
C PHE A 728 39.13 -14.27 42.47
N CYS A 729 40.03 -15.03 43.08
CA CYS A 729 41.03 -14.51 43.99
C CYS A 729 42.18 -13.84 43.22
N SER A 730 42.46 -12.56 43.45
CA SER A 730 43.61 -11.87 42.83
C SER A 730 44.97 -12.45 43.25
N GLY A 731 45.01 -13.16 44.39
CA GLY A 731 46.17 -13.87 44.91
C GLY A 731 46.49 -15.16 44.17
N CYS A 732 45.54 -16.11 44.16
CA CYS A 732 45.73 -17.49 43.64
C CYS A 732 44.91 -17.84 42.39
N ASN A 733 44.12 -16.91 41.84
CA ASN A 733 43.23 -17.12 40.68
C ASN A 733 42.09 -18.13 40.84
N ASN A 734 41.92 -18.73 42.02
CA ASN A 734 40.81 -19.65 42.27
C ASN A 734 39.45 -18.94 42.23
N PRO A 735 38.40 -19.60 41.71
CA PRO A 735 37.05 -19.04 41.63
C PRO A 735 36.43 -18.76 43.01
N PHE A 736 35.57 -17.74 43.06
CA PHE A 736 34.62 -17.55 44.16
C PHE A 736 33.30 -18.27 43.85
N HIS A 737 32.75 -18.93 44.86
CA HIS A 737 31.54 -19.71 44.79
C HIS A 737 30.47 -19.14 45.74
N THR A 738 29.25 -19.00 45.25
CA THR A 738 28.05 -18.73 46.07
C THR A 738 27.45 -20.03 46.61
N THR A 739 27.57 -21.11 45.84
CA THR A 739 27.26 -22.50 46.21
C THR A 739 28.49 -23.35 45.93
N CYS A 740 29.16 -23.82 47.00
CA CYS A 740 30.39 -24.57 46.88
C CYS A 740 30.11 -26.07 46.73
N ALA A 741 30.72 -26.68 45.71
CA ALA A 741 30.60 -28.10 45.40
C ALA A 741 31.77 -28.94 45.94
N VAL A 742 32.64 -28.33 46.76
CA VAL A 742 33.76 -29.05 47.40
C VAL A 742 33.23 -29.83 48.58
N ASP A 743 33.39 -31.16 48.51
CA ASP A 743 33.07 -32.07 49.61
C ASP A 743 33.79 -31.62 50.89
N GLU A 744 33.08 -31.61 52.02
CA GLU A 744 33.54 -31.13 53.34
C GLU A 744 33.67 -29.59 53.53
N CYS A 745 33.26 -28.77 52.55
CA CYS A 745 33.19 -27.33 52.77
C CYS A 745 31.98 -26.93 53.64
N SER A 746 32.24 -26.40 54.85
CA SER A 746 31.22 -25.92 55.79
C SER A 746 30.94 -24.41 55.71
N VAL A 747 31.64 -23.69 54.82
CA VAL A 747 31.54 -22.24 54.72
C VAL A 747 30.29 -21.84 53.93
N SER A 748 29.37 -21.14 54.60
CA SER A 748 28.16 -20.59 53.98
C SER A 748 28.41 -19.21 53.37
N GLY A 749 27.88 -18.96 52.18
CA GLY A 749 28.00 -17.67 51.49
C GLY A 749 29.18 -17.61 50.51
N LEU A 750 29.46 -16.41 49.99
CA LEU A 750 30.48 -16.19 48.96
C LEU A 750 31.89 -16.45 49.50
N HIS A 751 32.56 -17.49 49.01
CA HIS A 751 33.94 -17.83 49.42
C HIS A 751 34.75 -18.45 48.27
N ALA A 752 36.07 -18.54 48.46
CA ALA A 752 36.99 -19.22 47.55
C ALA A 752 37.93 -20.13 48.36
N HIS A 753 38.41 -21.21 47.74
CA HIS A 753 39.42 -22.07 48.35
C HIS A 753 40.81 -21.55 47.99
N HIS A 754 41.65 -21.25 49.00
CA HIS A 754 42.98 -20.70 48.81
C HIS A 754 44.05 -21.74 49.15
N PRO A 755 45.12 -21.88 48.34
CA PRO A 755 46.28 -22.67 48.73
C PRO A 755 47.09 -21.92 49.82
N ARG A 756 47.91 -22.67 50.59
CA ARG A 756 48.64 -22.15 51.76
C ARG A 756 49.60 -21.00 51.48
N ASP A 757 50.08 -20.90 50.24
CA ASP A 757 50.99 -19.88 49.72
C ASP A 757 50.25 -18.68 49.11
N CYS A 758 48.92 -18.66 49.15
CA CYS A 758 48.14 -17.54 48.66
C CYS A 758 48.36 -16.28 49.51
N LEU A 759 48.39 -15.12 48.85
CA LEU A 759 48.39 -13.81 49.51
C LEU A 759 47.23 -13.65 50.51
N PHE A 760 46.10 -14.34 50.33
CA PHE A 760 45.00 -14.36 51.28
C PHE A 760 45.44 -14.77 52.70
N TYR A 761 46.32 -15.75 52.83
CA TYR A 761 46.89 -16.19 54.12
C TYR A 761 48.20 -15.47 54.44
N LEU A 762 49.09 -15.33 53.45
CA LEU A 762 50.43 -14.77 53.68
C LEU A 762 50.39 -13.27 54.03
N ARG A 763 49.33 -12.53 53.69
CA ARG A 763 49.16 -11.13 54.09
C ARG A 763 49.03 -10.95 55.61
N ASP A 764 48.63 -12.00 56.33
CA ASP A 764 48.48 -11.97 57.80
C ASP A 764 49.81 -12.27 58.51
N TRP A 765 50.88 -12.59 57.77
CA TRP A 765 52.22 -12.82 58.32
C TRP A 765 53.00 -11.51 58.39
N GLU A 766 53.75 -11.33 59.48
CA GLU A 766 54.69 -10.22 59.63
C GLU A 766 55.79 -10.25 58.55
N PRO A 767 56.24 -9.09 58.03
CA PRO A 767 57.26 -9.02 56.97
C PRO A 767 58.55 -9.78 57.30
N SER A 768 58.99 -9.79 58.56
CA SER A 768 60.19 -10.51 59.01
C SER A 768 60.06 -12.03 58.83
N ARG A 769 58.87 -12.58 59.05
CA ARG A 769 58.58 -14.01 58.84
C ARG A 769 58.54 -14.36 57.36
N LEU A 770 58.00 -13.49 56.52
CA LEU A 770 58.01 -13.64 55.05
C LEU A 770 59.44 -13.56 54.49
N GLN A 771 60.27 -12.65 55.02
CA GLN A 771 61.69 -12.53 54.67
C GLN A 771 62.49 -13.79 55.07
N ALA A 772 62.21 -14.37 56.24
CA ALA A 772 62.83 -15.62 56.65
C ALA A 772 62.50 -16.79 55.69
N LEU A 773 61.27 -16.82 55.14
CA LEU A 773 60.88 -17.80 54.12
C LEU A 773 61.67 -17.62 52.81
N LEU A 774 61.92 -16.38 52.40
CA LEU A 774 62.75 -16.06 51.22
C LEU A 774 64.24 -16.36 51.41
N GLN A 775 64.71 -16.35 52.66
CA GLN A 775 66.10 -16.67 53.04
C GLN A 775 66.33 -18.16 53.35
N ALA A 776 65.26 -18.98 53.39
CA ALA A 776 65.33 -20.41 53.67
C ALA A 776 65.80 -21.21 52.44
N CYS A 777 67.08 -21.03 52.10
CA CYS A 777 67.86 -21.86 51.20
C CYS A 777 68.11 -23.25 51.83
N LEU A 778 67.08 -24.12 51.87
CA LEU A 778 67.15 -25.47 52.45
C LEU A 778 67.03 -26.55 51.37
N CYS A 779 67.82 -27.61 51.49
CA CYS A 779 67.92 -28.68 50.52
C CYS A 779 66.65 -29.55 50.51
N GLY A 780 66.00 -29.64 49.35
CA GLY A 780 64.72 -30.34 49.15
C GLY A 780 64.81 -31.84 48.86
N VAL A 781 66.00 -32.46 48.87
CA VAL A 781 66.17 -33.91 48.65
C VAL A 781 65.51 -34.69 49.79
N ILE A 782 64.69 -35.68 49.46
CA ILE A 782 64.00 -36.53 50.43
C ILE A 782 64.94 -37.61 50.96
N GLU A 783 65.06 -37.73 52.28
CA GLU A 783 65.86 -38.71 53.01
C GLU A 783 64.96 -39.46 54.00
N GLN A 784 65.17 -40.76 54.16
CA GLN A 784 64.58 -41.54 55.26
C GLN A 784 65.38 -41.29 56.53
N LYS A 785 64.75 -40.62 57.51
CA LYS A 785 65.37 -40.34 58.82
C LYS A 785 64.88 -41.36 59.84
N ASP A 786 65.79 -41.95 60.60
CA ASP A 786 65.43 -42.86 61.69
C ASP A 786 65.00 -42.06 62.93
N GLU A 787 63.69 -41.90 63.12
CA GLU A 787 63.11 -41.34 64.34
C GLU A 787 62.36 -42.43 65.10
N GLY A 788 63.02 -43.01 66.12
CA GLY A 788 62.36 -43.90 67.08
C GLY A 788 61.81 -45.21 66.48
N GLY A 789 62.46 -45.76 65.44
CA GLY A 789 62.06 -47.02 64.81
C GLY A 789 61.00 -46.88 63.71
N GLN A 790 60.61 -45.65 63.38
CA GLN A 790 59.90 -45.32 62.14
C GLN A 790 60.88 -44.63 61.18
N GLN A 791 60.82 -44.99 59.90
CA GLN A 791 61.62 -44.40 58.82
C GLN A 791 60.74 -43.55 57.89
N PRO A 792 60.23 -42.38 58.35
CA PRO A 792 59.48 -41.50 57.50
C PRO A 792 60.39 -40.82 56.45
N ASP A 793 59.87 -40.72 55.23
CA ASP A 793 60.46 -39.90 54.16
C ASP A 793 60.32 -38.41 54.55
N SER A 794 61.44 -37.72 54.71
CA SER A 794 61.47 -36.30 55.09
C SER A 794 62.52 -35.52 54.29
N ALA A 795 62.31 -34.22 54.08
CA ALA A 795 63.30 -33.42 53.39
C ALA A 795 64.61 -33.33 54.21
N CYS A 796 65.75 -33.37 53.50
CA CYS A 796 67.09 -33.21 54.05
C CYS A 796 67.15 -31.99 54.97
N GLY A 797 66.73 -30.83 54.45
CA GLY A 797 66.60 -29.60 55.22
C GLY A 797 67.94 -28.94 55.60
N ALA A 798 69.05 -29.43 55.06
CA ALA A 798 70.36 -28.80 55.25
C ALA A 798 70.50 -27.49 54.44
N GLN A 799 71.30 -26.54 54.92
CA GLN A 799 71.52 -25.26 54.23
C GLN A 799 72.14 -25.44 52.84
N THR A 800 71.67 -24.65 51.87
CA THR A 800 72.17 -24.61 50.49
C THR A 800 73.01 -23.36 50.29
N GLN A 801 74.07 -23.46 49.48
CA GLN A 801 74.96 -22.34 49.15
C GLN A 801 74.64 -21.79 47.76
N ASN A 802 74.94 -20.51 47.53
CA ASN A 802 74.82 -19.91 46.19
C ASN A 802 75.72 -20.65 45.20
N GLY A 803 75.18 -21.04 44.05
CA GLY A 803 75.89 -21.81 43.02
C GLY A 803 75.75 -23.34 43.11
N HIS A 804 75.10 -23.88 44.14
CA HIS A 804 74.84 -25.33 44.30
C HIS A 804 73.44 -25.76 43.84
N ALA A 805 72.86 -25.04 42.88
CA ALA A 805 71.57 -25.37 42.25
C ALA A 805 70.40 -25.68 43.23
N GLY A 806 70.39 -25.07 44.43
CA GLY A 806 69.35 -25.31 45.44
C GLY A 806 69.51 -26.63 46.22
N LEU A 807 70.67 -27.29 46.13
CA LEU A 807 71.03 -28.49 46.89
C LEU A 807 72.01 -28.15 48.03
N CYS A 808 71.98 -28.92 49.11
CA CYS A 808 73.05 -28.85 50.11
C CYS A 808 74.35 -29.41 49.52
N GLU A 809 75.48 -29.11 50.15
CA GLU A 809 76.79 -29.54 49.64
C GLU A 809 76.89 -31.05 49.39
N LYS A 810 76.33 -31.88 50.28
CA LYS A 810 76.29 -33.34 50.14
C LYS A 810 75.56 -33.75 48.86
N HIS A 811 74.30 -33.32 48.71
CA HIS A 811 73.48 -33.68 47.57
C HIS A 811 73.93 -33.04 46.26
N TYR A 812 74.55 -31.86 46.31
CA TYR A 812 75.15 -31.26 45.13
C TYR A 812 76.37 -32.05 44.65
N ARG A 813 77.22 -32.53 45.56
CA ARG A 813 78.32 -33.45 45.23
C ARG A 813 77.81 -34.75 44.63
N GLU A 814 76.78 -35.36 45.21
CA GLU A 814 76.15 -36.57 44.66
C GLU A 814 75.62 -36.36 43.24
N TYR A 815 74.96 -35.22 42.98
CA TYR A 815 74.53 -34.83 41.63
C TYR A 815 75.71 -34.71 40.65
N LEU A 816 76.79 -34.03 41.04
CA LEU A 816 77.98 -33.91 40.19
C LEU A 816 78.65 -35.26 39.94
N VAL A 817 78.75 -36.13 40.94
CA VAL A 817 79.28 -37.48 40.79
C VAL A 817 78.38 -38.32 39.87
N SER A 818 77.05 -38.18 39.97
CA SER A 818 76.13 -38.84 39.04
C SER A 818 76.36 -38.41 37.59
N LEU A 819 76.65 -37.13 37.34
CA LEU A 819 76.96 -36.62 36.00
C LEU A 819 78.32 -37.14 35.49
N ILE A 820 79.34 -37.12 36.35
CA ILE A 820 80.67 -37.69 36.06
C ILE A 820 80.52 -39.16 35.64
N ASN A 821 79.74 -39.94 36.40
CA ASN A 821 79.49 -41.34 36.10
C ASN A 821 78.66 -41.54 34.83
N SER A 822 77.60 -40.74 34.60
CA SER A 822 76.75 -40.89 33.41
C SER A 822 77.47 -40.53 32.11
N HIS A 823 78.49 -39.67 32.19
CA HIS A 823 79.35 -39.31 31.08
C HIS A 823 80.66 -40.10 31.05
N SER A 824 80.81 -41.11 31.91
CA SER A 824 82.01 -41.95 32.04
C SER A 824 83.31 -41.13 32.14
N ILE A 825 83.28 -40.03 32.88
CA ILE A 825 84.42 -39.14 33.08
C ILE A 825 85.35 -39.78 34.11
N ASP A 826 86.56 -40.15 33.68
CA ASP A 826 87.60 -40.68 34.57
C ASP A 826 88.18 -39.53 35.43
N PRO A 827 88.21 -39.64 36.78
CA PRO A 827 88.86 -38.66 37.63
C PRO A 827 90.39 -38.72 37.62
N ALA A 828 91.01 -39.82 37.14
CA ALA A 828 92.45 -40.03 37.17
C ALA A 828 93.29 -38.90 36.52
N PRO A 829 92.87 -38.25 35.41
CA PRO A 829 93.59 -37.13 34.82
C PRO A 829 93.73 -35.90 35.74
N LEU A 830 92.92 -35.81 36.80
CA LEU A 830 92.98 -34.74 37.79
C LEU A 830 93.71 -35.15 39.07
N TYR A 831 94.20 -36.39 39.18
CA TYR A 831 94.96 -36.83 40.34
C TYR A 831 96.28 -36.09 40.47
N SER A 832 96.60 -35.69 41.69
CA SER A 832 97.97 -35.32 42.05
C SER A 832 98.90 -36.54 41.97
N SER A 833 100.21 -36.29 41.85
CA SER A 833 101.24 -37.33 41.85
C SER A 833 101.10 -38.34 43.00
N ASN A 834 100.65 -37.90 44.18
CA ASN A 834 100.46 -38.77 45.33
C ASN A 834 99.17 -39.61 45.23
N GLU A 835 98.08 -39.03 44.72
CA GLU A 835 96.82 -39.73 44.51
C GLU A 835 96.94 -40.81 43.43
N LEU A 836 97.70 -40.55 42.38
CA LEU A 836 97.98 -41.52 41.31
C LEU A 836 98.77 -42.73 41.84
N LEU A 837 99.82 -42.50 42.64
CA LEU A 837 100.57 -43.60 43.27
C LEU A 837 99.72 -44.43 44.24
N LEU A 838 98.84 -43.76 45.01
CA LEU A 838 97.90 -44.46 45.89
C LEU A 838 96.86 -45.26 45.10
N ALA A 839 96.41 -44.74 43.95
CA ALA A 839 95.53 -45.46 43.05
C ALA A 839 96.24 -46.69 42.45
N CYS A 840 97.48 -46.57 41.95
CA CYS A 840 98.26 -47.70 41.46
C CYS A 840 98.38 -48.80 42.51
N LYS A 841 98.72 -48.45 43.75
CA LYS A 841 98.80 -49.40 44.86
C LYS A 841 97.46 -50.06 45.18
N ARG A 842 96.37 -49.29 45.17
CA ARG A 842 95.02 -49.81 45.46
C ARG A 842 94.54 -50.79 44.39
N TYR A 843 94.82 -50.49 43.13
CA TYR A 843 94.40 -51.29 41.98
C TYR A 843 95.46 -52.30 41.51
N LYS A 844 96.59 -52.40 42.23
CA LYS A 844 97.72 -53.30 41.95
C LYS A 844 98.33 -53.10 40.55
N VAL A 845 98.34 -51.86 40.09
CA VAL A 845 99.10 -51.42 38.90
C VAL A 845 100.56 -51.28 39.30
N ASP A 846 101.47 -51.77 38.45
CA ASP A 846 102.91 -51.69 38.67
C ASP A 846 103.38 -50.22 38.69
N ASP A 847 103.86 -49.77 39.86
CA ASP A 847 104.36 -48.42 40.08
C ASP A 847 105.90 -48.33 39.98
N THR A 848 106.58 -49.35 39.45
CA THR A 848 108.04 -49.35 39.31
C THR A 848 108.52 -48.28 38.32
N ARG A 849 109.36 -47.38 38.82
CA ARG A 849 109.99 -46.34 38.01
C ARG A 849 111.18 -46.91 37.24
N ARG A 850 111.27 -46.62 35.94
CA ARG A 850 112.39 -47.09 35.10
C ARG A 850 113.63 -46.24 35.31
N ASP A 851 114.80 -46.86 35.19
CA ASP A 851 116.08 -46.15 35.32
C ASP A 851 116.23 -45.08 34.23
N GLY A 852 116.42 -43.83 34.65
CA GLY A 852 116.59 -42.66 33.76
C GLY A 852 115.30 -41.91 33.40
N GLU A 853 114.13 -42.35 33.87
CA GLU A 853 112.83 -41.73 33.57
C GLU A 853 112.58 -40.48 34.44
N ASP A 854 112.30 -39.33 33.83
CA ASP A 854 111.97 -38.10 34.55
C ASP A 854 110.58 -38.16 35.20
N GLY A 855 110.31 -37.27 36.16
CA GLY A 855 109.07 -37.32 36.95
C GLY A 855 107.81 -37.11 36.10
N PHE A 856 107.86 -36.29 35.06
CA PHE A 856 106.71 -36.03 34.20
C PHE A 856 106.37 -37.26 33.36
N THR A 857 107.40 -37.87 32.76
CA THR A 857 107.25 -39.09 31.96
C THR A 857 106.75 -40.26 32.81
N TYR A 858 107.29 -40.43 34.02
CA TYR A 858 106.85 -41.45 34.98
C TYR A 858 105.36 -41.33 35.36
N TYR A 859 104.89 -40.14 35.76
CA TYR A 859 103.47 -39.96 36.13
C TYR A 859 102.55 -40.02 34.91
N SER A 860 103.00 -39.61 33.72
CA SER A 860 102.24 -39.74 32.48
C SER A 860 102.02 -41.21 32.10
N SER A 861 103.06 -42.04 32.22
CA SER A 861 102.95 -43.48 31.96
C SER A 861 102.07 -44.19 33.00
N LEU A 862 102.15 -43.81 34.28
CA LEU A 862 101.26 -44.36 35.30
C LEU A 862 99.79 -43.97 35.07
N LEU A 863 99.54 -42.75 34.59
CA LEU A 863 98.20 -42.27 34.25
C LEU A 863 97.64 -43.06 33.06
N GLU A 864 98.41 -43.27 31.99
CA GLU A 864 97.98 -44.08 30.85
C GLU A 864 97.60 -45.51 31.26
N VAL A 865 98.42 -46.16 32.10
CA VAL A 865 98.13 -47.53 32.55
C VAL A 865 96.91 -47.56 33.47
N CYS A 866 96.76 -46.60 34.38
CA CYS A 866 95.58 -46.51 35.26
C CYS A 866 94.28 -46.27 34.47
N VAL A 867 94.30 -45.42 33.44
CA VAL A 867 93.13 -45.13 32.59
C VAL A 867 92.77 -46.36 31.73
N ILE A 868 93.76 -47.07 31.19
CA ILE A 868 93.55 -48.27 30.37
C ILE A 868 92.92 -49.41 31.18
N ASP A 869 93.32 -49.61 32.43
CA ASP A 869 92.75 -50.65 33.29
C ASP A 869 91.39 -50.26 33.90
N TRP A 870 91.01 -48.97 33.90
CA TRP A 870 89.67 -48.51 34.28
C TRP A 870 88.63 -48.69 33.16
N LEU A 871 89.05 -48.66 31.90
CA LEU A 871 88.18 -48.84 30.72
C LEU A 871 87.90 -50.33 30.37
N LYS A 872 88.54 -51.27 31.05
CA LYS A 872 88.27 -52.72 30.95
C LYS A 872 87.33 -53.16 32.08
#